data_AF-W2LNL4-F1
#
_entry.id   AF-W2LNL4-F1
#
_cell.length_a   1.000
_cell.length_b   1.000
_cell.length_c   1.000
_cell.angle_alpha   90.00
_cell.angle_beta   90.00
_cell.angle_gamma   90.00
#
_symmetry.space_group_name_H-M   'P 1'
#
loop_
_entity.id
_entity.type
_entity.pdbx_description
1 polymer ?
#
loop_
_entity_poly.entity_id
_entity_poly.type
_entity_poly.pdbx_seq_one_letter_code
_entity_poly.pdbx_strand_id
1 'polypeptide(L)'
;MLAITSFPRRFPTASKRPLRLPSQLVRALSSATRDSFSPTSMTARTSSRASPSPPQLASPLSAFSSPASSRSVHSKAPTSQSSTFATSAASVLDDNEELQHQDVYDDSFLFGERADDWFTTARNPRTDPSFPGVDRATGRLNAIKMPNLLSCSRQEMLDYFDNSWAMTDALFATLQGERAFMTAPPHQLRHPLIFYYGHPTSFFVNKFLVSGLIQEPVNPYFEHIFEVGVDEMRWDDMSKNEMHWPHVADVLDYRRQVYQLIRSVIETHPGLEPGHEQITESSPLWALQMTLEHERIHHETSSMLMLEHPVEFFRSTSLLPDYHESLTYDNTEVALHPVAGVDYPVNEFVDVPAAMVQIGKPRDFPSFGWDNEYGHREVNVPACRANKFLVSNGEFAEFVRDGGYLEPSYWSKLGWEWRCFRNTKWPAFWVQDGPSGSQRFKLRVLFDVVPMQWNWPAQVNFHEAQAFCKWKQAKQADKKVVYHLTTEPIHQLMRGAKDRSADVSSDDVLTIPEGTNMAAATGKNLNWSYMSFSPVDAMPPTAQGFHDVFGNAWEWCEDMFSALPGFRVHPYYDDFSEPCFDGEHNVIMGGSFASAGDNGASKFARYHFRPHFFQHAGFRVVEQKMDDEGAITLATTDVNAPPPYVNGNPFRSTERVVVSGAGRESNEAAGTSCQGLFEDLRRKSEQALESFVASSTSDMTDKPLVAREGTVAAAKLRRQVKCGEVLVVVPSDEATPAVLEDKFELLATAEVPVFTQESATEARVTAETVTAWKKIRD
;
A
#
# COMPACT_ATOMS: atom_id res chain seq x y z
N MET A 1 15.56 25.87 1.07
CA MET A 1 16.42 25.02 1.92
C MET A 1 16.25 23.60 1.43
N LEU A 2 17.29 22.77 1.43
CA LEU A 2 17.22 21.42 0.84
C LEU A 2 16.52 20.45 1.81
N ALA A 3 15.50 19.76 1.32
CA ALA A 3 14.81 18.69 2.05
C ALA A 3 15.73 17.47 2.22
N ILE A 4 15.52 16.73 3.32
CA ILE A 4 16.24 15.50 3.65
C ILE A 4 15.21 14.55 4.29
N THR A 5 14.72 13.59 3.52
CA THR A 5 14.03 12.40 4.06
C THR A 5 15.08 11.50 4.73
N SER A 6 14.76 10.98 5.92
CA SER A 6 15.79 10.62 6.90
C SER A 6 16.03 9.12 7.06
N PHE A 7 17.21 8.65 6.65
CA PHE A 7 17.85 7.47 7.26
C PHE A 7 18.78 7.86 8.43
N PRO A 8 18.83 7.08 9.53
CA PRO A 8 19.82 7.25 10.58
C PRO A 8 21.22 6.84 10.08
N ARG A 9 22.00 7.84 9.65
CA ARG A 9 23.37 7.66 9.13
C ARG A 9 24.32 6.96 10.11
N ARG A 10 24.64 5.68 9.86
CA ARG A 10 25.89 5.05 10.34
C ARG A 10 27.02 5.30 9.34
N PHE A 11 27.74 6.42 9.48
CA PHE A 11 28.99 6.64 8.73
C PHE A 11 30.23 6.22 9.55
N PRO A 12 31.19 5.51 8.95
CA PRO A 12 32.53 5.37 9.51
C PRO A 12 33.25 6.73 9.54
N THR A 13 34.04 6.98 10.59
CA THR A 13 34.74 8.25 10.80
C THR A 13 35.84 8.50 9.77
N ALA A 14 35.76 9.61 9.02
CA ALA A 14 36.83 10.10 8.17
C ALA A 14 37.23 11.55 8.51
N SER A 15 38.53 11.75 8.78
CA SER A 15 39.21 12.98 9.18
C SER A 15 38.79 14.27 8.43
N LYS A 16 38.33 15.30 9.18
CA LYS A 16 38.17 16.67 8.66
C LYS A 16 39.53 17.33 8.34
N ARG A 17 39.72 17.78 7.10
CA ARG A 17 40.63 18.89 6.74
C ARG A 17 39.90 19.86 5.81
N PRO A 18 39.95 21.18 6.05
CA PRO A 18 39.25 22.16 5.20
C PRO A 18 40.07 22.47 3.93
N LEU A 19 39.44 22.38 2.77
CA LEU A 19 39.97 22.91 1.51
C LEU A 19 39.50 24.37 1.32
N ARG A 20 40.43 25.23 0.89
CA ARG A 20 40.18 26.66 0.65
C ARG A 20 39.57 26.87 -0.75
N LEU A 21 38.56 27.73 -0.84
CA LEU A 21 38.11 28.32 -2.10
C LEU A 21 39.05 29.46 -2.54
N PRO A 22 39.41 29.56 -3.83
CA PRO A 22 39.99 30.78 -4.42
C PRO A 22 38.89 31.71 -4.96
N SER A 23 39.01 33.00 -4.68
CA SER A 23 38.15 34.07 -5.20
C SER A 23 38.71 34.69 -6.47
N GLN A 24 37.87 34.85 -7.52
CA GLN A 24 37.91 35.84 -8.63
C GLN A 24 36.77 35.44 -9.61
N LEU A 25 36.07 36.31 -10.36
CA LEU A 25 36.32 37.70 -10.76
C LEU A 25 34.97 38.42 -11.01
N VAL A 26 34.94 39.76 -10.95
CA VAL A 26 33.73 40.62 -11.11
C VAL A 26 33.95 41.67 -12.23
N ARG A 27 32.87 42.10 -12.91
CA ARG A 27 32.77 43.14 -13.98
C ARG A 27 33.32 42.72 -15.36
N ALA A 28 32.80 43.20 -16.51
CA ALA A 28 31.61 44.02 -16.87
C ALA A 28 31.28 43.72 -18.37
N LEU A 29 30.11 44.04 -18.94
CA LEU A 29 29.71 45.38 -19.41
C LEU A 29 28.24 45.40 -19.91
N SER A 30 27.66 46.60 -19.93
CA SER A 30 26.31 46.95 -20.38
C SER A 30 26.30 47.78 -21.67
N SER A 31 25.10 48.11 -22.20
CA SER A 31 24.79 48.94 -23.40
C SER A 31 24.98 48.20 -24.76
N ALA A 32 24.25 48.47 -25.86
CA ALA A 32 23.25 49.49 -26.26
C ALA A 32 22.35 48.88 -27.39
N THR A 33 21.18 49.35 -27.88
CA THR A 33 20.19 50.45 -27.63
C THR A 33 18.87 50.00 -28.31
N ARG A 34 17.65 50.22 -27.78
CA ARG A 34 16.79 51.43 -27.77
C ARG A 34 16.15 51.82 -29.12
N ASP A 35 14.90 52.30 -29.03
CA ASP A 35 14.08 53.06 -30.01
C ASP A 35 13.11 52.26 -30.93
N SER A 36 11.91 52.75 -31.30
CA SER A 36 10.89 53.62 -30.63
C SER A 36 9.60 53.74 -31.50
N PHE A 37 8.52 54.30 -30.90
CA PHE A 37 7.30 54.90 -31.50
C PHE A 37 5.96 54.13 -31.58
N SER A 38 4.89 54.94 -31.49
CA SER A 38 3.49 54.58 -31.22
C SER A 38 2.54 55.18 -32.30
N PRO A 39 1.29 55.63 -32.03
CA PRO A 39 0.08 54.81 -32.26
C PRO A 39 -1.03 55.49 -33.09
N THR A 40 -2.03 54.72 -33.53
CA THR A 40 -3.38 55.15 -34.01
C THR A 40 -4.29 53.91 -34.08
N SER A 41 -5.62 53.94 -34.06
CA SER A 41 -6.69 54.86 -33.62
C SER A 41 -8.01 54.33 -34.22
N MET A 42 -9.03 54.11 -33.38
CA MET A 42 -10.49 54.09 -33.67
C MET A 42 -11.04 53.56 -35.01
N THR A 43 -12.09 52.73 -34.93
CA THR A 43 -13.46 53.16 -35.31
C THR A 43 -14.53 52.17 -34.81
N ALA A 44 -15.77 52.65 -34.66
CA ALA A 44 -16.93 51.88 -34.19
C ALA A 44 -18.12 52.03 -35.16
N ARG A 45 -19.07 51.07 -35.14
CA ARG A 45 -20.52 51.21 -35.45
C ARG A 45 -21.21 49.81 -35.34
N THR A 46 -22.23 49.62 -34.49
CA THR A 46 -23.71 49.73 -34.74
C THR A 46 -24.24 48.85 -35.89
N SER A 47 -25.37 48.13 -35.84
CA SER A 47 -26.50 48.08 -34.87
C SER A 47 -27.49 46.93 -35.19
N SER A 48 -28.42 46.63 -34.26
CA SER A 48 -29.84 46.21 -34.48
C SER A 48 -30.17 44.88 -35.21
N ARG A 49 -31.32 44.21 -35.01
CA ARG A 49 -32.40 44.16 -33.97
C ARG A 49 -33.42 43.06 -34.43
N ALA A 50 -34.24 42.57 -33.48
CA ALA A 50 -35.59 41.99 -33.66
C ALA A 50 -35.76 40.44 -33.69
N SER A 51 -36.61 39.98 -32.77
CA SER A 51 -37.31 38.68 -32.74
C SER A 51 -38.47 38.63 -33.76
N PRO A 52 -39.09 37.45 -33.99
CA PRO A 52 -40.36 37.18 -33.30
C PRO A 52 -40.61 35.69 -32.89
N SER A 53 -41.67 35.45 -32.13
CA SER A 53 -42.25 34.14 -31.73
C SER A 53 -43.70 34.03 -32.26
N PRO A 54 -44.54 33.01 -31.95
CA PRO A 54 -44.35 31.60 -31.52
C PRO A 54 -45.11 30.62 -32.50
N PRO A 55 -45.50 29.35 -32.16
CA PRO A 55 -46.67 29.04 -31.29
C PRO A 55 -46.63 27.73 -30.43
N GLN A 56 -47.74 27.55 -29.69
CA GLN A 56 -48.11 26.64 -28.57
C GLN A 56 -48.18 25.11 -28.81
N LEU A 57 -48.13 24.32 -27.70
CA LEU A 57 -49.15 23.35 -27.17
C LEU A 57 -48.54 22.47 -26.04
N ALA A 58 -48.99 22.52 -24.77
CA ALA A 58 -50.00 21.65 -24.10
C ALA A 58 -49.53 20.17 -23.92
N SER A 59 -49.49 19.45 -22.78
CA SER A 59 -50.16 19.43 -21.44
C SER A 59 -49.45 18.34 -20.54
N PRO A 60 -50.02 17.77 -19.44
CA PRO A 60 -50.43 18.32 -18.13
C PRO A 60 -49.71 17.64 -16.91
N LEU A 61 -50.13 17.98 -15.68
CA LEU A 61 -49.63 17.47 -14.38
C LEU A 61 -50.58 16.47 -13.67
N SER A 62 -50.07 15.84 -12.60
CA SER A 62 -50.76 15.07 -11.52
C SER A 62 -51.16 13.61 -11.83
N ALA A 63 -51.24 12.68 -10.85
CA ALA A 63 -51.43 12.85 -9.41
C ALA A 63 -50.73 11.81 -8.50
N PHE A 64 -50.59 12.17 -7.22
CA PHE A 64 -50.19 11.30 -6.10
C PHE A 64 -51.34 10.39 -5.62
N SER A 65 -51.01 9.23 -5.03
CA SER A 65 -51.83 8.63 -3.96
C SER A 65 -50.99 7.80 -2.99
N SER A 66 -51.25 7.97 -1.69
CA SER A 66 -50.87 7.02 -0.61
C SER A 66 -52.14 6.38 -0.05
N PRO A 67 -52.03 5.28 0.72
CA PRO A 67 -52.55 5.38 2.10
C PRO A 67 -51.83 4.55 3.19
N ALA A 68 -51.52 5.25 4.28
CA ALA A 68 -51.80 4.94 5.71
C ALA A 68 -51.58 3.54 6.37
N SER A 69 -50.74 3.54 7.44
CA SER A 69 -50.94 2.96 8.80
C SER A 69 -51.27 1.45 8.98
N SER A 70 -50.88 0.70 10.02
CA SER A 70 -50.42 0.93 11.42
C SER A 70 -49.68 -0.37 11.88
N ARG A 71 -49.03 -0.54 13.04
CA ARG A 71 -49.42 -0.33 14.46
C ARG A 71 -48.23 -0.69 15.38
N SER A 72 -48.14 -0.14 16.58
CA SER A 72 -47.12 -0.49 17.60
C SER A 72 -47.64 -1.46 18.68
N VAL A 73 -46.75 -2.29 19.26
CA VAL A 73 -47.00 -3.02 20.53
C VAL A 73 -45.69 -3.12 21.33
N HIS A 74 -45.71 -2.72 22.61
CA HIS A 74 -44.64 -3.00 23.58
C HIS A 74 -44.90 -4.32 24.33
N SER A 75 -43.84 -5.06 24.67
CA SER A 75 -43.86 -5.98 25.83
C SER A 75 -42.46 -6.09 26.47
N LYS A 76 -42.43 -6.40 27.77
CA LYS A 76 -41.23 -6.31 28.65
C LYS A 76 -40.38 -7.60 28.62
N ALA A 77 -39.10 -7.46 28.97
CA ALA A 77 -38.16 -8.56 29.22
C ALA A 77 -38.56 -9.46 30.41
N PRO A 78 -37.92 -10.64 30.54
CA PRO A 78 -36.96 -10.76 31.65
C PRO A 78 -35.59 -11.34 31.23
N THR A 79 -34.63 -11.23 32.14
CA THR A 79 -33.20 -11.54 31.99
C THR A 79 -32.81 -12.98 32.35
N SER A 80 -31.84 -13.55 31.63
CA SER A 80 -30.91 -14.56 32.14
C SER A 80 -29.57 -14.46 31.41
N GLN A 81 -28.53 -13.98 32.09
CA GLN A 81 -27.19 -13.79 31.50
C GLN A 81 -26.28 -14.99 31.81
N SER A 82 -25.69 -15.55 30.76
CA SER A 82 -24.39 -16.21 30.81
C SER A 82 -23.73 -16.08 29.43
N SER A 83 -22.83 -15.11 29.29
CA SER A 83 -22.08 -14.86 28.06
C SER A 83 -20.70 -14.31 28.39
N THR A 84 -19.68 -14.83 27.72
CA THR A 84 -18.27 -14.47 27.93
C THR A 84 -17.68 -13.85 26.67
N PHE A 85 -17.15 -12.64 26.87
CA PHE A 85 -16.28 -11.85 25.99
C PHE A 85 -16.85 -11.33 24.65
N ALA A 86 -17.48 -10.17 24.81
CA ALA A 86 -17.66 -9.17 23.79
C ALA A 86 -16.37 -8.35 23.53
N THR A 87 -16.30 -7.86 22.29
CA THR A 87 -15.85 -6.52 21.86
C THR A 87 -15.56 -5.48 22.95
N SER A 88 -14.36 -4.87 22.90
CA SER A 88 -14.00 -3.68 23.69
C SER A 88 -14.11 -2.40 22.86
N ALA A 89 -15.35 -1.91 22.69
CA ALA A 89 -15.63 -0.51 22.42
C ALA A 89 -16.44 0.02 23.61
N ALA A 90 -15.73 0.44 24.67
CA ALA A 90 -16.33 0.96 25.88
C ALA A 90 -16.20 2.48 25.91
N SER A 91 -17.32 3.16 26.09
CA SER A 91 -17.40 4.60 26.31
C SER A 91 -16.64 5.01 27.56
N VAL A 92 -15.64 5.87 27.42
CA VAL A 92 -15.18 6.71 28.53
C VAL A 92 -16.15 7.88 28.63
N LEU A 93 -16.98 7.88 29.67
CA LEU A 93 -17.58 9.11 30.18
C LEU A 93 -16.56 9.69 31.16
N ASP A 94 -15.88 10.75 30.75
CA ASP A 94 -15.00 11.53 31.63
C ASP A 94 -15.65 12.90 31.87
N ASP A 95 -15.89 13.24 33.13
CA ASP A 95 -16.45 14.52 33.54
C ASP A 95 -15.35 15.59 33.49
N ASN A 96 -15.13 16.19 32.31
CA ASN A 96 -14.25 17.34 32.14
C ASN A 96 -14.90 18.42 31.25
N GLU A 97 -15.74 19.25 31.86
CA GLU A 97 -16.15 20.55 31.28
C GLU A 97 -14.99 21.57 31.34
N GLU A 98 -13.89 21.32 30.61
CA GLU A 98 -12.83 22.31 30.38
C GLU A 98 -12.80 22.78 28.92
N LEU A 99 -13.69 23.73 28.62
CA LEU A 99 -13.51 24.82 27.64
C LEU A 99 -12.77 24.48 26.33
N GLN A 100 -13.17 23.42 25.64
CA GLN A 100 -12.87 23.29 24.21
C GLN A 100 -13.75 24.26 23.42
N HIS A 101 -13.15 25.30 22.86
CA HIS A 101 -13.69 25.94 21.66
C HIS A 101 -13.63 24.90 20.53
N GLN A 102 -14.69 24.10 20.40
CA GLN A 102 -14.96 23.39 19.17
C GLN A 102 -15.28 24.42 18.11
N ASP A 103 -14.33 24.69 17.21
CA ASP A 103 -14.65 25.22 15.90
C ASP A 103 -15.49 24.15 15.20
N VAL A 104 -16.82 24.32 15.27
CA VAL A 104 -17.79 23.41 14.63
C VAL A 104 -17.72 23.67 13.13
N TYR A 105 -16.72 23.08 12.48
CA TYR A 105 -16.61 23.04 11.03
C TYR A 105 -17.82 22.25 10.50
N ASP A 106 -18.54 22.81 9.54
CA ASP A 106 -19.71 22.14 8.95
C ASP A 106 -19.25 21.03 8.01
N ASP A 107 -19.29 19.78 8.48
CA ASP A 107 -18.92 18.59 7.71
C ASP A 107 -20.10 17.98 6.93
N SER A 108 -21.27 18.64 6.90
CA SER A 108 -22.49 18.11 6.25
C SER A 108 -22.31 17.84 4.75
N PHE A 109 -21.42 18.57 4.08
CA PHE A 109 -21.05 18.34 2.67
C PHE A 109 -20.29 17.03 2.42
N LEU A 110 -19.80 16.37 3.48
CA LEU A 110 -19.11 15.08 3.43
C LEU A 110 -20.06 13.87 3.48
N PHE A 111 -21.38 14.08 3.47
CA PHE A 111 -22.38 13.00 3.49
C PHE A 111 -23.18 12.91 2.19
N GLY A 112 -23.40 11.68 1.72
CA GLY A 112 -24.13 11.38 0.49
C GLY A 112 -23.27 11.48 -0.77
N GLU A 113 -23.95 11.57 -1.92
CA GLU A 113 -23.31 11.81 -3.21
C GLU A 113 -22.76 13.25 -3.22
N ARG A 114 -21.46 13.42 -3.50
CA ARG A 114 -20.83 14.74 -3.52
C ARG A 114 -21.47 15.66 -4.55
N ALA A 115 -21.60 16.94 -4.20
CA ALA A 115 -22.01 18.00 -5.12
C ALA A 115 -20.94 18.28 -6.20
N ASP A 116 -21.30 19.02 -7.23
CA ASP A 116 -20.45 19.25 -8.40
C ASP A 116 -19.19 20.10 -8.14
N ASP A 117 -19.18 20.85 -7.04
CA ASP A 117 -18.06 21.67 -6.55
C ASP A 117 -17.00 20.87 -5.77
N TRP A 118 -17.27 19.60 -5.42
CA TRP A 118 -16.27 18.68 -4.89
C TRP A 118 -15.14 18.40 -5.89
N PHE A 119 -15.47 18.31 -7.18
CA PHE A 119 -14.47 18.05 -8.22
C PHE A 119 -13.65 19.31 -8.47
N THR A 120 -12.36 19.22 -8.17
CA THR A 120 -11.44 20.36 -8.11
C THR A 120 -10.84 20.73 -9.47
N THR A 121 -11.21 20.00 -10.52
CA THR A 121 -10.83 20.20 -11.93
C THR A 121 -11.54 21.41 -12.58
N ALA A 122 -10.96 21.99 -13.64
CA ALA A 122 -11.52 23.17 -14.32
C ALA A 122 -12.82 22.86 -15.09
N ARG A 123 -12.96 21.62 -15.55
CA ARG A 123 -14.17 21.03 -16.12
C ARG A 123 -14.73 20.05 -15.09
N ASN A 124 -16.05 20.02 -14.88
CA ASN A 124 -16.66 19.05 -13.97
C ASN A 124 -16.93 17.72 -14.73
N PRO A 125 -16.51 16.55 -14.19
CA PRO A 125 -16.58 15.28 -14.91
C PRO A 125 -18.00 14.74 -15.15
N ARG A 126 -18.99 15.14 -14.32
CA ARG A 126 -20.38 14.70 -14.49
C ARG A 126 -21.17 15.54 -15.49
N THR A 127 -20.82 16.81 -15.66
CA THR A 127 -21.61 17.79 -16.43
C THR A 127 -20.96 18.21 -17.74
N ASP A 128 -19.63 18.08 -17.88
CA ASP A 128 -18.94 18.40 -19.13
C ASP A 128 -18.96 17.20 -20.12
N PRO A 129 -19.62 17.33 -21.29
CA PRO A 129 -19.71 16.26 -22.29
C PRO A 129 -18.39 16.00 -23.05
N SER A 130 -17.34 16.80 -22.79
CA SER A 130 -15.97 16.65 -23.31
C SER A 130 -14.97 16.15 -22.26
N PHE A 131 -15.39 15.91 -21.01
CA PHE A 131 -14.47 15.45 -19.96
C PHE A 131 -13.81 14.09 -20.29
N PRO A 132 -12.49 13.95 -20.23
CA PRO A 132 -11.78 12.76 -20.68
C PRO A 132 -12.03 11.53 -19.79
N GLY A 133 -12.27 10.39 -20.44
CA GLY A 133 -12.45 9.08 -19.77
C GLY A 133 -13.85 8.80 -19.23
N VAL A 134 -14.78 9.73 -19.34
CA VAL A 134 -16.19 9.51 -18.96
C VAL A 134 -16.94 8.83 -20.11
N ASP A 135 -17.36 7.59 -19.88
CA ASP A 135 -18.28 6.88 -20.76
C ASP A 135 -19.64 7.59 -20.77
N ARG A 136 -20.13 7.93 -21.95
CA ARG A 136 -21.38 8.70 -22.14
C ARG A 136 -22.64 7.85 -22.10
N ALA A 137 -22.52 6.51 -22.19
CA ALA A 137 -23.64 5.60 -22.00
C ALA A 137 -23.93 5.34 -20.51
N THR A 138 -22.88 5.18 -19.71
CA THR A 138 -22.98 4.82 -18.29
C THR A 138 -22.76 5.98 -17.32
N GLY A 139 -22.08 7.05 -17.74
CA GLY A 139 -21.66 8.16 -16.88
C GLY A 139 -20.43 7.87 -16.01
N ARG A 140 -19.80 6.70 -16.15
CA ARG A 140 -18.65 6.28 -15.34
C ARG A 140 -17.31 6.80 -15.90
N LEU A 141 -16.40 7.16 -15.00
CA LEU A 141 -15.03 7.59 -15.28
C LEU A 141 -14.08 6.38 -15.30
N ASN A 142 -13.43 6.17 -16.44
CA ASN A 142 -12.38 5.16 -16.61
C ASN A 142 -11.02 5.88 -16.74
N ALA A 143 -9.91 5.18 -16.46
CA ALA A 143 -8.60 5.69 -16.80
C ALA A 143 -8.37 5.64 -18.32
N ILE A 144 -7.83 6.72 -18.89
CA ILE A 144 -7.58 6.82 -20.34
C ILE A 144 -6.17 6.32 -20.73
N LYS A 145 -5.86 6.30 -22.03
CA LYS A 145 -4.51 6.03 -22.54
C LYS A 145 -3.47 7.00 -21.98
N MET A 146 -2.26 6.52 -21.72
CA MET A 146 -1.10 7.35 -21.36
C MET A 146 -0.65 8.24 -22.55
N PRO A 147 -0.08 9.42 -22.28
CA PRO A 147 0.58 10.23 -23.31
C PRO A 147 1.80 9.50 -23.90
N ASN A 148 1.90 9.48 -25.23
CA ASN A 148 3.11 9.01 -25.93
C ASN A 148 4.17 10.12 -25.92
N LEU A 149 5.24 9.96 -25.14
CA LEU A 149 6.22 11.01 -24.85
C LEU A 149 7.10 11.44 -26.04
N LEU A 150 7.01 10.75 -27.19
CA LEU A 150 7.61 11.20 -28.45
C LEU A 150 6.78 12.26 -29.17
N SER A 151 5.46 12.31 -28.96
CA SER A 151 4.54 13.06 -29.83
C SER A 151 3.23 13.51 -29.20
N CYS A 152 3.09 13.45 -27.88
CA CYS A 152 1.86 13.82 -27.17
C CYS A 152 1.51 15.29 -27.37
N SER A 153 0.28 15.57 -27.78
CA SER A 153 -0.20 16.95 -27.83
C SER A 153 -0.38 17.54 -26.43
N ARG A 154 -0.31 18.88 -26.33
CA ARG A 154 -0.72 19.63 -25.13
C ARG A 154 -2.12 19.22 -24.63
N GLN A 155 -3.04 18.93 -25.56
CA GLN A 155 -4.40 18.50 -25.23
C GLN A 155 -4.43 17.09 -24.62
N GLU A 156 -3.70 16.11 -25.18
CA GLU A 156 -3.59 14.78 -24.57
C GLU A 156 -2.96 14.84 -23.17
N MET A 157 -2.01 15.75 -22.96
CA MET A 157 -1.42 15.99 -21.64
C MET A 157 -2.42 16.58 -20.63
N LEU A 158 -3.21 17.57 -21.07
CA LEU A 158 -4.30 18.15 -20.27
C LEU A 158 -5.39 17.13 -19.97
N ASP A 159 -5.75 16.29 -20.93
CA ASP A 159 -6.79 15.28 -20.75
C ASP A 159 -6.34 14.16 -19.81
N TYR A 160 -5.06 13.76 -19.87
CA TYR A 160 -4.51 12.81 -18.91
C TYR A 160 -4.41 13.39 -17.49
N PHE A 161 -4.08 14.68 -17.36
CA PHE A 161 -4.08 15.39 -16.07
C PHE A 161 -5.50 15.53 -15.50
N ASP A 162 -6.45 16.04 -16.28
CA ASP A 162 -7.86 16.17 -15.88
C ASP A 162 -8.43 14.80 -15.46
N ASN A 163 -8.15 13.73 -16.22
CA ASN A 163 -8.56 12.36 -15.89
C ASN A 163 -7.94 11.85 -14.57
N SER A 164 -6.62 11.94 -14.41
CA SER A 164 -5.90 11.45 -13.22
C SER A 164 -6.37 12.16 -11.93
N TRP A 165 -6.59 13.47 -12.02
CA TRP A 165 -7.03 14.29 -10.89
C TRP A 165 -8.49 14.00 -10.50
N ALA A 166 -9.37 13.86 -11.49
CA ALA A 166 -10.78 13.52 -11.25
C ALA A 166 -10.96 12.08 -10.74
N MET A 167 -10.07 11.15 -11.08
CA MET A 167 -10.05 9.80 -10.47
C MET A 167 -9.82 9.89 -8.96
N THR A 168 -8.86 10.71 -8.50
CA THR A 168 -8.64 10.95 -7.06
C THR A 168 -9.90 11.54 -6.41
N ASP A 169 -10.46 12.62 -6.98
CA ASP A 169 -11.66 13.23 -6.42
C ASP A 169 -12.86 12.27 -6.42
N ALA A 170 -13.00 11.39 -7.41
CA ALA A 170 -14.05 10.37 -7.49
C ALA A 170 -13.90 9.25 -6.43
N LEU A 171 -12.67 8.82 -6.14
CA LEU A 171 -12.39 7.82 -5.11
C LEU A 171 -12.64 8.39 -3.71
N PHE A 172 -12.16 9.61 -3.44
CA PHE A 172 -12.33 10.27 -2.13
C PHE A 172 -13.75 10.84 -1.92
N ALA A 173 -14.54 11.01 -2.98
CA ALA A 173 -15.98 11.31 -2.88
C ALA A 173 -16.80 10.20 -2.20
N THR A 174 -16.25 8.98 -2.07
CA THR A 174 -16.94 7.85 -1.42
C THR A 174 -17.00 7.96 0.10
N LEU A 175 -16.04 8.66 0.72
CA LEU A 175 -15.90 8.77 2.17
C LEU A 175 -17.09 9.53 2.80
N GLN A 176 -17.56 9.09 3.97
CA GLN A 176 -18.75 9.64 4.62
C GLN A 176 -18.40 10.29 5.98
N GLY A 177 -18.52 11.62 6.05
CA GLY A 177 -18.17 12.44 7.21
C GLY A 177 -16.66 12.62 7.43
N GLU A 178 -16.28 13.60 8.26
CA GLU A 178 -14.85 13.90 8.52
C GLU A 178 -14.11 12.71 9.14
N ARG A 179 -14.78 11.94 10.01
CA ARG A 179 -14.21 10.75 10.67
C ARG A 179 -13.62 9.74 9.68
N ALA A 180 -14.22 9.59 8.49
CA ALA A 180 -13.74 8.68 7.47
C ALA A 180 -12.38 9.11 6.87
N PHE A 181 -12.08 10.41 6.85
CA PHE A 181 -10.79 10.95 6.42
C PHE A 181 -9.73 10.88 7.55
N MET A 182 -10.14 11.10 8.80
CA MET A 182 -9.24 11.26 9.95
C MET A 182 -8.90 9.96 10.70
N THR A 183 -9.63 8.87 10.44
CA THR A 183 -9.30 7.56 11.05
C THR A 183 -8.08 6.95 10.37
N ALA A 184 -7.13 6.45 11.16
CA ALA A 184 -6.01 5.65 10.65
C ALA A 184 -6.42 4.18 10.45
N PRO A 185 -5.83 3.44 9.49
CA PRO A 185 -6.11 2.03 9.28
C PRO A 185 -5.94 1.17 10.56
N PRO A 186 -6.73 0.10 10.76
CA PRO A 186 -6.71 -0.70 11.99
C PRO A 186 -5.35 -1.34 12.34
N HIS A 187 -4.45 -1.46 11.37
CA HIS A 187 -3.10 -1.98 11.59
C HIS A 187 -2.10 -0.91 12.08
N GLN A 188 -2.44 0.38 12.01
CA GLN A 188 -1.62 1.53 12.45
C GLN A 188 -0.24 1.64 11.80
N LEU A 189 -0.01 1.03 10.64
CA LEU A 189 1.23 1.12 9.85
C LEU A 189 1.06 2.04 8.61
N ARG A 190 0.18 3.05 8.70
CA ARG A 190 -0.06 4.10 7.68
C ARG A 190 -0.78 5.28 8.33
N HIS A 191 -0.75 6.43 7.67
CA HIS A 191 -1.53 7.62 8.07
C HIS A 191 -3.03 7.49 7.75
N PRO A 192 -3.89 8.37 8.28
CA PRO A 192 -5.29 8.48 7.88
C PRO A 192 -5.47 8.87 6.41
N LEU A 193 -6.66 8.62 5.86
CA LEU A 193 -6.96 8.88 4.44
C LEU A 193 -6.82 10.36 4.04
N ILE A 194 -6.94 11.32 4.96
CA ILE A 194 -6.65 12.74 4.68
C ILE A 194 -5.22 12.97 4.16
N PHE A 195 -4.23 12.20 4.64
CA PHE A 195 -2.87 12.23 4.11
C PHE A 195 -2.86 11.83 2.64
N TYR A 196 -3.56 10.76 2.28
CA TYR A 196 -3.60 10.25 0.91
C TYR A 196 -4.38 11.16 -0.05
N TYR A 197 -5.23 12.07 0.46
CA TYR A 197 -5.89 13.10 -0.35
C TYR A 197 -5.00 14.33 -0.61
N GLY A 198 -4.18 14.72 0.37
CA GLY A 198 -3.26 15.87 0.27
C GLY A 198 -1.86 15.55 -0.28
N HIS A 199 -1.36 14.32 -0.08
CA HIS A 199 0.00 13.92 -0.43
C HIS A 199 0.30 13.92 -1.92
N PRO A 200 -0.52 13.34 -2.82
CA PRO A 200 -0.28 13.46 -4.26
C PRO A 200 -0.23 14.92 -4.71
N THR A 201 -1.09 15.77 -4.15
CA THR A 201 -1.16 17.22 -4.43
C THR A 201 0.11 17.95 -3.96
N SER A 202 0.61 17.64 -2.76
CA SER A 202 1.92 18.12 -2.28
C SER A 202 3.07 17.65 -3.17
N PHE A 203 3.02 16.39 -3.59
CA PHE A 203 4.03 15.77 -4.44
C PHE A 203 4.16 16.48 -5.80
N PHE A 204 3.06 16.92 -6.41
CA PHE A 204 3.08 17.81 -7.58
C PHE A 204 3.93 19.06 -7.33
N VAL A 205 3.66 19.82 -6.25
CA VAL A 205 4.41 21.05 -5.94
C VAL A 205 5.88 20.74 -5.68
N ASN A 206 6.17 19.73 -4.86
CA ASN A 206 7.53 19.35 -4.46
C ASN A 206 8.40 18.95 -5.67
N LYS A 207 7.89 18.10 -6.58
CA LYS A 207 8.65 17.70 -7.77
C LYS A 207 8.71 18.80 -8.84
N PHE A 208 7.73 19.71 -8.91
CA PHE A 208 7.79 20.87 -9.81
C PHE A 208 8.81 21.93 -9.33
N LEU A 209 9.00 22.08 -8.02
CA LEU A 209 10.09 22.88 -7.44
C LEU A 209 11.46 22.28 -7.77
N VAL A 210 11.63 20.96 -7.56
CA VAL A 210 12.91 20.26 -7.81
C VAL A 210 13.31 20.28 -9.29
N SER A 211 12.34 20.16 -10.20
CA SER A 211 12.56 20.24 -11.66
C SER A 211 12.64 21.66 -12.21
N GLY A 212 12.28 22.68 -11.41
CA GLY A 212 12.24 24.09 -11.81
C GLY A 212 11.04 24.48 -12.69
N LEU A 213 10.03 23.61 -12.82
CA LEU A 213 8.76 23.91 -13.49
C LEU A 213 7.98 25.04 -12.77
N ILE A 214 8.16 25.16 -11.45
CA ILE A 214 7.72 26.31 -10.63
C ILE A 214 8.88 26.80 -9.77
N GLN A 215 8.72 27.98 -9.14
CA GLN A 215 9.80 28.64 -8.40
C GLN A 215 9.47 28.86 -6.91
N GLU A 216 8.19 28.82 -6.54
CA GLU A 216 7.72 29.09 -5.18
C GLU A 216 6.66 28.03 -4.77
N PRO A 217 6.56 27.71 -3.48
CA PRO A 217 5.53 26.83 -2.93
C PRO A 217 4.12 27.45 -3.00
N VAL A 218 3.09 26.62 -2.85
CA VAL A 218 1.67 27.05 -2.81
C VAL A 218 1.20 27.19 -1.36
N ASN A 219 1.43 26.17 -0.53
CA ASN A 219 1.16 26.17 0.90
C ASN A 219 2.28 25.39 1.62
N PRO A 220 3.35 26.07 2.09
CA PRO A 220 4.50 25.43 2.74
C PRO A 220 4.18 24.56 3.96
N TYR A 221 3.06 24.81 4.64
CA TYR A 221 2.64 23.99 5.79
C TYR A 221 2.06 22.65 5.31
N PHE A 222 1.15 22.68 4.34
CA PHE A 222 0.59 21.45 3.75
C PHE A 222 1.66 20.65 3.02
N GLU A 223 2.54 21.33 2.30
CA GLU A 223 3.64 20.69 1.57
C GLU A 223 4.60 19.93 2.49
N HIS A 224 4.77 20.40 3.73
CA HIS A 224 5.57 19.75 4.76
C HIS A 224 4.84 18.58 5.46
N ILE A 225 3.62 18.77 5.97
CA ILE A 225 2.90 17.71 6.69
C ILE A 225 2.44 16.56 5.78
N PHE A 226 2.32 16.84 4.48
CA PHE A 226 2.07 15.84 3.46
C PHE A 226 3.35 15.45 2.68
N GLU A 227 4.56 15.83 3.13
CA GLU A 227 5.81 15.49 2.41
C GLU A 227 6.16 14.01 2.55
N VAL A 228 6.07 13.48 3.77
CA VAL A 228 6.66 12.19 4.17
C VAL A 228 5.55 11.22 4.58
N GLY A 229 5.48 10.08 3.91
CA GLY A 229 4.67 8.94 4.33
C GLY A 229 5.35 8.13 5.43
N VAL A 230 4.68 7.10 5.94
CA VAL A 230 5.31 6.17 6.90
C VAL A 230 5.97 5.03 6.14
N ASP A 231 7.27 4.83 6.43
CA ASP A 231 8.08 3.71 5.94
C ASP A 231 8.44 2.81 7.13
N GLU A 232 7.50 1.95 7.52
CA GLU A 232 7.70 0.98 8.60
C GLU A 232 8.65 -0.15 8.17
N MET A 233 9.76 -0.27 8.88
CA MET A 233 10.70 -1.38 8.67
C MET A 233 10.13 -2.72 9.18
N ARG A 234 9.06 -2.71 9.98
CA ARG A 234 8.42 -3.90 10.59
C ARG A 234 6.93 -3.72 10.84
N TRP A 235 6.23 -4.86 11.00
CA TRP A 235 4.80 -4.91 11.30
C TRP A 235 4.42 -4.40 12.71
N ASP A 236 5.39 -4.09 13.58
CA ASP A 236 5.24 -3.50 14.91
C ASP A 236 5.65 -2.02 15.00
N ASP A 237 6.13 -1.41 13.91
CA ASP A 237 6.67 -0.04 13.87
C ASP A 237 5.55 1.01 13.71
N MET A 238 4.54 0.97 14.57
CA MET A 238 3.27 1.71 14.38
C MET A 238 3.46 3.24 14.25
N SER A 239 2.77 3.81 13.26
CA SER A 239 2.68 5.25 13.04
C SER A 239 2.09 5.97 14.24
N LYS A 240 2.85 6.93 14.78
CA LYS A 240 2.49 7.66 15.99
C LYS A 240 1.39 8.70 15.80
N ASN A 241 1.16 9.12 14.54
CA ASN A 241 0.13 10.10 14.15
C ASN A 241 0.10 11.38 15.03
N GLU A 242 1.27 11.88 15.43
CA GLU A 242 1.45 13.07 16.29
C GLU A 242 1.11 14.42 15.59
N MET A 243 0.72 14.37 14.30
CA MET A 243 0.42 15.56 13.47
C MET A 243 -1.05 15.95 13.52
N HIS A 244 -1.32 17.25 13.58
CA HIS A 244 -2.66 17.80 13.40
C HIS A 244 -3.00 17.91 11.90
N TRP A 245 -3.82 16.98 11.42
CA TRP A 245 -4.31 16.99 10.04
C TRP A 245 -5.27 18.17 9.78
N PRO A 246 -5.19 18.82 8.60
CA PRO A 246 -6.07 19.93 8.23
C PRO A 246 -7.47 19.44 7.84
N HIS A 247 -8.48 20.30 7.97
CA HIS A 247 -9.86 19.95 7.59
C HIS A 247 -9.99 19.63 6.10
N VAL A 248 -10.96 18.77 5.75
CA VAL A 248 -11.18 18.30 4.38
C VAL A 248 -11.44 19.44 3.41
N ALA A 249 -12.13 20.50 3.84
CA ALA A 249 -12.38 21.70 3.04
C ALA A 249 -11.10 22.50 2.73
N ASP A 250 -10.18 22.61 3.69
CA ASP A 250 -8.91 23.31 3.47
C ASP A 250 -8.03 22.52 2.48
N VAL A 251 -8.06 21.18 2.54
CA VAL A 251 -7.37 20.30 1.56
C VAL A 251 -8.01 20.38 0.17
N LEU A 252 -9.35 20.49 0.08
CA LEU A 252 -10.03 20.77 -1.19
C LEU A 252 -9.60 22.09 -1.81
N ASP A 253 -9.51 23.16 -1.02
CA ASP A 253 -9.04 24.47 -1.51
C ASP A 253 -7.57 24.47 -1.91
N TYR A 254 -6.72 23.73 -1.20
CA TYR A 254 -5.34 23.48 -1.62
C TYR A 254 -5.28 22.70 -2.94
N ARG A 255 -6.08 21.64 -3.09
CA ARG A 255 -6.20 20.87 -4.34
C ARG A 255 -6.61 21.75 -5.51
N ARG A 256 -7.63 22.61 -5.35
CA ARG A 256 -8.05 23.58 -6.40
C ARG A 256 -6.91 24.52 -6.82
N GLN A 257 -6.14 25.04 -5.86
CA GLN A 257 -5.03 25.95 -6.12
C GLN A 257 -3.87 25.26 -6.86
N VAL A 258 -3.45 24.08 -6.40
CA VAL A 258 -2.40 23.31 -7.06
C VAL A 258 -2.86 22.85 -8.45
N TYR A 259 -4.09 22.34 -8.60
CA TYR A 259 -4.63 21.96 -9.91
C TYR A 259 -4.53 23.12 -10.92
N GLN A 260 -4.93 24.34 -10.53
CA GLN A 260 -4.84 25.51 -11.40
C GLN A 260 -3.40 25.88 -11.78
N LEU A 261 -2.46 25.77 -10.83
CA LEU A 261 -1.03 26.00 -11.09
C LEU A 261 -0.45 24.98 -12.07
N ILE A 262 -0.65 23.69 -11.80
CA ILE A 262 -0.14 22.60 -12.65
C ILE A 262 -0.77 22.67 -14.04
N ARG A 263 -2.08 22.93 -14.13
CA ARG A 263 -2.77 23.17 -15.40
C ARG A 263 -2.16 24.35 -16.16
N SER A 264 -1.87 25.46 -15.50
CA SER A 264 -1.23 26.63 -16.14
C SER A 264 0.16 26.31 -16.69
N VAL A 265 0.95 25.48 -15.99
CA VAL A 265 2.22 24.95 -16.50
C VAL A 265 1.96 24.10 -17.76
N ILE A 266 1.02 23.16 -17.73
CA ILE A 266 0.68 22.32 -18.90
C ILE A 266 0.15 23.18 -20.06
N GLU A 267 -0.59 24.25 -19.81
CA GLU A 267 -1.13 25.14 -20.84
C GLU A 267 -0.07 26.05 -21.49
N THR A 268 1.03 26.37 -20.79
CA THR A 268 2.02 27.38 -21.23
C THR A 268 3.43 26.86 -21.50
N HIS A 269 3.80 25.68 -21.00
CA HIS A 269 5.17 25.17 -21.12
C HIS A 269 5.55 24.90 -22.59
N PRO A 270 6.71 25.38 -23.10
CA PRO A 270 7.07 25.28 -24.51
C PRO A 270 7.34 23.85 -24.98
N GLY A 271 7.75 22.96 -24.07
CA GLY A 271 7.96 21.52 -24.33
C GLY A 271 6.68 20.70 -24.60
N LEU A 272 5.54 21.36 -24.82
CA LEU A 272 4.27 20.75 -25.27
C LEU A 272 3.69 21.48 -26.50
N GLU A 273 4.44 22.41 -27.12
CA GLU A 273 4.04 23.00 -28.40
C GLU A 273 4.02 21.95 -29.53
N PRO A 274 3.23 22.14 -30.60
CA PRO A 274 3.22 21.23 -31.74
C PRO A 274 4.60 21.03 -32.35
N GLY A 275 5.11 19.79 -32.29
CA GLY A 275 6.47 19.44 -32.74
C GLY A 275 7.57 19.65 -31.69
N HIS A 276 7.23 19.63 -30.40
CA HIS A 276 8.21 19.61 -29.30
C HIS A 276 9.20 18.44 -29.40
N GLU A 277 10.36 18.57 -28.74
CA GLU A 277 11.33 17.49 -28.57
C GLU A 277 10.79 16.40 -27.62
N GLN A 278 11.27 15.16 -27.76
CA GLN A 278 10.88 14.04 -26.91
C GLN A 278 11.04 14.38 -25.41
N ILE A 279 10.03 14.06 -24.61
CA ILE A 279 10.11 14.14 -23.15
C ILE A 279 10.89 12.91 -22.66
N THR A 280 12.00 13.13 -21.95
CA THR A 280 12.91 12.09 -21.43
C THR A 280 13.18 12.31 -19.94
N GLU A 281 13.86 11.36 -19.26
CA GLU A 281 14.35 11.51 -17.88
C GLU A 281 15.17 12.81 -17.62
N SER A 282 15.69 13.45 -18.67
CA SER A 282 16.44 14.71 -18.56
C SER A 282 15.58 15.98 -18.72
N SER A 283 14.33 15.83 -19.16
CA SER A 283 13.39 16.93 -19.41
C SER A 283 12.68 17.34 -18.12
N PRO A 284 12.49 18.65 -17.81
CA PRO A 284 11.71 19.07 -16.65
C PRO A 284 10.29 18.49 -16.61
N LEU A 285 9.65 18.32 -17.78
CA LEU A 285 8.35 17.66 -17.92
C LEU A 285 8.32 16.17 -17.51
N TRP A 286 9.46 15.53 -17.27
CA TRP A 286 9.49 14.22 -16.62
C TRP A 286 8.94 14.26 -15.20
N ALA A 287 9.09 15.40 -14.50
CA ALA A 287 8.46 15.60 -13.19
C ALA A 287 6.93 15.61 -13.28
N LEU A 288 6.35 16.18 -14.35
CA LEU A 288 4.90 16.12 -14.59
C LEU A 288 4.42 14.68 -14.75
N GLN A 289 5.13 13.86 -15.55
CA GLN A 289 4.80 12.45 -15.70
C GLN A 289 4.95 11.69 -14.38
N MET A 290 6.06 11.88 -13.69
CA MET A 290 6.30 11.30 -12.36
C MET A 290 5.17 11.60 -11.38
N THR A 291 4.68 12.85 -11.34
CA THR A 291 3.60 13.25 -10.42
C THR A 291 2.23 12.68 -10.82
N LEU A 292 1.97 12.52 -12.12
CA LEU A 292 0.76 11.87 -12.64
C LEU A 292 0.72 10.37 -12.27
N GLU A 293 1.81 9.66 -12.53
CA GLU A 293 1.90 8.22 -12.20
C GLU A 293 1.97 8.00 -10.68
N HIS A 294 2.58 8.93 -9.93
CA HIS A 294 2.55 8.90 -8.48
C HIS A 294 1.13 9.06 -7.90
N GLU A 295 0.31 9.95 -8.48
CA GLU A 295 -1.10 10.05 -8.10
C GLU A 295 -1.85 8.72 -8.39
N ARG A 296 -1.47 7.99 -9.45
CA ARG A 296 -2.02 6.66 -9.77
C ARG A 296 -1.53 5.53 -8.84
N ILE A 297 -0.32 5.60 -8.28
CA ILE A 297 0.09 4.75 -7.14
C ILE A 297 -0.82 5.01 -5.94
N HIS A 298 -1.14 6.28 -5.69
CA HIS A 298 -1.98 6.68 -4.56
C HIS A 298 -3.47 6.38 -4.77
N HIS A 299 -3.97 6.26 -6.01
CA HIS A 299 -5.29 5.68 -6.29
C HIS A 299 -5.39 4.26 -5.72
N GLU A 300 -4.46 3.40 -6.12
CA GLU A 300 -4.44 2.00 -5.71
C GLU A 300 -4.19 1.85 -4.20
N THR A 301 -3.18 2.56 -3.68
CA THR A 301 -2.85 2.58 -2.24
C THR A 301 -4.05 3.03 -1.40
N SER A 302 -4.72 4.12 -1.80
CA SER A 302 -5.91 4.60 -1.08
C SER A 302 -7.02 3.56 -1.10
N SER A 303 -7.29 2.92 -2.25
CA SER A 303 -8.32 1.89 -2.35
C SER A 303 -8.03 0.67 -1.45
N MET A 304 -6.76 0.30 -1.28
CA MET A 304 -6.37 -0.75 -0.33
C MET A 304 -6.66 -0.36 1.12
N LEU A 305 -6.30 0.86 1.52
CA LEU A 305 -6.58 1.34 2.87
C LEU A 305 -8.08 1.50 3.10
N MET A 306 -8.85 1.91 2.10
CA MET A 306 -10.32 1.97 2.17
C MET A 306 -10.94 0.58 2.42
N LEU A 307 -10.40 -0.47 1.81
CA LEU A 307 -10.86 -1.85 2.01
C LEU A 307 -10.70 -2.32 3.47
N GLU A 308 -9.63 -1.89 4.15
CA GLU A 308 -9.34 -2.21 5.56
C GLU A 308 -10.13 -1.38 6.58
N HIS A 309 -10.72 -0.25 6.16
CA HIS A 309 -11.54 0.60 7.02
C HIS A 309 -12.97 0.05 7.19
N PRO A 310 -13.68 0.46 8.28
CA PRO A 310 -15.08 0.11 8.50
C PRO A 310 -15.96 0.47 7.28
N VAL A 311 -16.82 -0.47 6.86
CA VAL A 311 -17.63 -0.32 5.64
C VAL A 311 -18.57 0.89 5.69
N GLU A 312 -19.03 1.29 6.88
CA GLU A 312 -19.89 2.46 7.08
C GLU A 312 -19.21 3.81 6.79
N PHE A 313 -17.89 3.84 6.59
CA PHE A 313 -17.17 5.04 6.12
C PHE A 313 -17.38 5.31 4.65
N PHE A 314 -18.01 4.40 3.89
CA PHE A 314 -18.05 4.44 2.45
C PHE A 314 -19.47 4.42 1.89
N ARG A 315 -19.61 5.09 0.75
CA ARG A 315 -20.73 4.98 -0.16
C ARG A 315 -20.20 5.10 -1.58
N SER A 316 -20.46 4.10 -2.43
CA SER A 316 -20.08 4.19 -3.84
C SER A 316 -20.77 5.39 -4.53
N THR A 317 -20.08 6.01 -5.49
CA THR A 317 -20.52 7.22 -6.19
C THR A 317 -21.04 6.91 -7.59
N SER A 318 -21.73 7.87 -8.22
CA SER A 318 -22.21 7.71 -9.60
C SER A 318 -21.10 7.82 -10.67
N LEU A 319 -19.87 8.18 -10.28
CA LEU A 319 -18.78 8.45 -11.21
C LEU A 319 -17.74 7.33 -11.27
N LEU A 320 -17.56 6.55 -10.20
CA LEU A 320 -16.65 5.40 -10.24
C LEU A 320 -17.18 4.30 -11.18
N PRO A 321 -16.30 3.46 -11.79
CA PRO A 321 -16.70 2.24 -12.46
C PRO A 321 -17.52 1.33 -11.55
N ASP A 322 -18.44 0.57 -12.12
CA ASP A 322 -19.18 -0.45 -11.39
C ASP A 322 -18.27 -1.62 -10.96
N TYR A 323 -18.74 -2.44 -10.02
CA TYR A 323 -18.14 -3.75 -9.77
C TYR A 323 -18.34 -4.66 -10.99
N HIS A 324 -17.53 -5.72 -11.11
CA HIS A 324 -17.66 -6.70 -12.17
C HIS A 324 -19.06 -7.34 -12.18
N GLU A 325 -19.65 -7.52 -13.37
CA GLU A 325 -21.06 -7.93 -13.56
C GLU A 325 -21.40 -9.31 -12.96
N SER A 326 -20.41 -10.12 -12.66
CA SER A 326 -20.57 -11.42 -12.00
C SER A 326 -20.87 -11.35 -10.50
N LEU A 327 -20.86 -10.17 -9.87
CA LEU A 327 -20.98 -10.05 -8.42
C LEU A 327 -22.37 -10.49 -7.94
N THR A 328 -22.44 -11.61 -7.21
CA THR A 328 -23.68 -12.13 -6.64
C THR A 328 -24.06 -11.40 -5.35
N TYR A 329 -25.21 -10.73 -5.33
CA TYR A 329 -25.76 -10.07 -4.13
C TYR A 329 -26.67 -10.98 -3.27
N ASP A 330 -27.16 -12.09 -3.81
CA ASP A 330 -28.05 -13.02 -3.08
C ASP A 330 -27.24 -14.07 -2.29
N ASN A 331 -27.54 -14.22 -0.99
CA ASN A 331 -26.89 -15.23 -0.14
C ASN A 331 -27.44 -16.65 -0.39
N THR A 332 -28.58 -16.80 -1.07
CA THR A 332 -29.22 -18.12 -1.30
C THR A 332 -28.53 -18.96 -2.37
N GLU A 333 -27.69 -18.35 -3.21
CA GLU A 333 -26.97 -19.02 -4.30
C GLU A 333 -25.51 -19.39 -3.94
N VAL A 334 -24.99 -18.92 -2.80
CA VAL A 334 -23.58 -19.13 -2.43
C VAL A 334 -23.40 -20.37 -1.55
N ALA A 335 -22.57 -21.31 -2.02
CA ALA A 335 -22.25 -22.52 -1.27
C ALA A 335 -21.51 -22.23 0.04
N LEU A 336 -21.97 -22.85 1.14
CA LEU A 336 -21.29 -22.81 2.44
C LEU A 336 -19.98 -23.63 2.45
N HIS A 337 -19.86 -24.59 1.55
CA HIS A 337 -18.72 -25.48 1.39
C HIS A 337 -18.42 -25.57 -0.11
N PRO A 338 -17.63 -24.63 -0.66
CA PRO A 338 -17.43 -24.53 -2.11
C PRO A 338 -16.68 -25.75 -2.65
N VAL A 339 -17.07 -26.20 -3.85
CA VAL A 339 -16.56 -27.37 -4.54
C VAL A 339 -15.90 -26.97 -5.86
N ALA A 340 -14.65 -27.43 -6.06
CA ALA A 340 -13.92 -27.22 -7.30
C ALA A 340 -14.67 -27.83 -8.51
N GLY A 341 -14.76 -27.07 -9.60
CA GLY A 341 -15.55 -27.42 -10.79
C GLY A 341 -17.06 -27.14 -10.67
N VAL A 342 -17.53 -26.58 -9.55
CA VAL A 342 -18.92 -26.15 -9.34
C VAL A 342 -18.97 -24.67 -8.94
N ASP A 343 -18.37 -24.32 -7.80
CA ASP A 343 -18.41 -22.95 -7.24
C ASP A 343 -17.19 -22.11 -7.64
N TYR A 344 -16.12 -22.76 -8.09
CA TYR A 344 -14.88 -22.15 -8.58
C TYR A 344 -14.18 -23.11 -9.55
N PRO A 345 -13.38 -22.61 -10.52
CA PRO A 345 -12.75 -23.47 -11.52
C PRO A 345 -11.67 -24.39 -10.92
N VAL A 346 -11.48 -25.57 -11.53
CA VAL A 346 -10.35 -26.45 -11.21
C VAL A 346 -9.07 -25.81 -11.75
N ASN A 347 -8.10 -25.54 -10.87
CA ASN A 347 -6.88 -24.84 -11.22
C ASN A 347 -5.78 -25.83 -11.68
N GLU A 348 -5.81 -26.15 -12.97
CA GLU A 348 -4.87 -27.09 -13.61
C GLU A 348 -3.48 -26.46 -13.85
N PHE A 349 -2.44 -27.28 -13.88
CA PHE A 349 -1.08 -26.85 -14.23
C PHE A 349 -0.86 -26.84 -15.75
N VAL A 350 -0.44 -25.70 -16.29
CA VAL A 350 -0.06 -25.47 -17.69
C VAL A 350 1.46 -25.44 -17.81
N ASP A 351 2.02 -26.05 -18.85
CA ASP A 351 3.46 -26.08 -19.09
C ASP A 351 4.01 -24.68 -19.43
N VAL A 352 5.13 -24.31 -18.80
CA VAL A 352 5.95 -23.13 -19.12
C VAL A 352 7.27 -23.65 -19.71
N PRO A 353 7.48 -23.55 -21.03
CA PRO A 353 8.70 -24.06 -21.68
C PRO A 353 9.97 -23.34 -21.20
N ALA A 354 11.09 -24.07 -21.12
CA ALA A 354 12.39 -23.49 -20.81
C ALA A 354 12.77 -22.41 -21.84
N ALA A 355 13.11 -21.21 -21.37
CA ALA A 355 13.46 -20.09 -22.23
C ALA A 355 14.28 -19.03 -21.48
N MET A 356 15.06 -18.25 -22.23
CA MET A 356 15.67 -17.02 -21.72
C MET A 356 14.66 -15.87 -21.80
N VAL A 357 14.60 -15.04 -20.76
CA VAL A 357 13.84 -13.78 -20.73
C VAL A 357 14.76 -12.59 -20.55
N GLN A 358 14.39 -11.48 -21.19
CA GLN A 358 15.03 -10.17 -21.01
C GLN A 358 14.09 -9.29 -20.18
N ILE A 359 14.65 -8.65 -19.15
CA ILE A 359 13.94 -7.81 -18.19
C ILE A 359 14.61 -6.43 -18.18
N GLY A 360 13.78 -5.38 -18.20
CA GLY A 360 14.19 -3.99 -18.23
C GLY A 360 13.46 -3.19 -19.32
N LYS A 361 13.02 -1.99 -18.97
CA LYS A 361 12.37 -1.02 -19.87
C LYS A 361 13.41 -0.36 -20.77
N PRO A 362 13.23 -0.32 -22.10
CA PRO A 362 14.09 0.48 -22.98
C PRO A 362 13.96 1.97 -22.62
N ARG A 363 15.08 2.69 -22.51
CA ARG A 363 15.09 4.12 -22.15
C ARG A 363 14.55 5.05 -23.25
N ASP A 364 14.41 4.52 -24.47
CA ASP A 364 13.76 5.14 -25.62
C ASP A 364 12.30 4.70 -25.80
N PHE A 365 11.76 3.82 -24.93
CA PHE A 365 10.35 3.49 -24.94
C PHE A 365 9.52 4.73 -24.55
N PRO A 366 8.46 5.09 -25.29
CA PRO A 366 7.91 6.44 -25.25
C PRO A 366 6.77 6.61 -24.24
N SER A 367 6.95 6.05 -23.05
CA SER A 367 6.10 6.29 -21.88
C SER A 367 6.98 6.68 -20.70
N PHE A 368 6.36 7.20 -19.64
CA PHE A 368 7.02 7.24 -18.35
C PHE A 368 7.43 5.83 -17.90
N GLY A 369 8.40 5.75 -17.00
CA GLY A 369 8.82 4.55 -16.29
C GLY A 369 9.50 4.91 -14.98
N TRP A 370 9.27 4.10 -13.95
CA TRP A 370 10.00 4.24 -12.69
C TRP A 370 11.47 3.83 -12.83
N ASP A 371 12.33 4.38 -11.96
CA ASP A 371 13.78 4.18 -12.05
C ASP A 371 14.19 2.71 -11.97
N ASN A 372 13.48 1.90 -11.16
CA ASN A 372 13.69 0.46 -11.00
C ASN A 372 13.34 -0.40 -12.22
N GLU A 373 12.55 0.13 -13.16
CA GLU A 373 12.18 -0.56 -14.39
C GLU A 373 13.33 -0.51 -15.40
N TYR A 374 14.22 0.48 -15.29
CA TYR A 374 15.35 0.66 -16.20
C TYR A 374 16.57 -0.15 -15.78
N GLY A 375 17.26 -0.64 -16.79
CA GLY A 375 18.41 -1.55 -16.66
C GLY A 375 18.24 -2.68 -17.66
N HIS A 376 19.04 -3.73 -17.51
CA HIS A 376 18.93 -4.92 -18.34
C HIS A 376 19.39 -6.16 -17.59
N ARG A 377 18.55 -7.19 -17.58
CA ARG A 377 18.88 -8.51 -17.03
C ARG A 377 18.39 -9.61 -17.97
N GLU A 378 19.25 -10.58 -18.23
CA GLU A 378 18.86 -11.84 -18.89
C GLU A 378 18.78 -12.95 -17.84
N VAL A 379 17.72 -13.75 -17.86
CA VAL A 379 17.55 -14.89 -16.95
C VAL A 379 17.15 -16.13 -17.75
N ASN A 380 17.81 -17.26 -17.51
CA ASN A 380 17.47 -18.54 -18.13
C ASN A 380 16.49 -19.28 -17.21
N VAL A 381 15.22 -19.33 -17.62
CA VAL A 381 14.17 -20.02 -16.85
C VAL A 381 14.11 -21.48 -17.30
N PRO A 382 14.26 -22.46 -16.38
CA PRO A 382 14.06 -23.87 -16.70
C PRO A 382 12.59 -24.18 -16.98
N ALA A 383 12.30 -25.31 -17.61
CA ALA A 383 10.92 -25.73 -17.82
C ALA A 383 10.24 -26.03 -16.47
N CYS A 384 9.08 -25.42 -16.26
CA CYS A 384 8.23 -25.63 -15.09
C CYS A 384 6.77 -25.73 -15.54
N ARG A 385 5.83 -25.83 -14.59
CA ARG A 385 4.40 -25.69 -14.86
C ARG A 385 3.82 -24.66 -13.91
N ALA A 386 2.84 -23.87 -14.33
CA ALA A 386 2.18 -22.91 -13.47
C ALA A 386 0.66 -23.14 -13.48
N ASN A 387 -0.01 -22.86 -12.36
CA ASN A 387 -1.46 -22.88 -12.27
C ASN A 387 -2.07 -21.98 -13.38
N LYS A 388 -3.08 -22.47 -14.08
CA LYS A 388 -3.78 -21.78 -15.18
C LYS A 388 -4.37 -20.45 -14.73
N PHE A 389 -4.89 -20.42 -13.51
CA PHE A 389 -5.56 -19.29 -12.88
C PHE A 389 -4.79 -18.81 -11.65
N LEU A 390 -5.03 -17.57 -11.22
CA LEU A 390 -4.74 -17.15 -9.85
C LEU A 390 -5.45 -18.09 -8.86
N VAL A 391 -4.89 -18.29 -7.67
CA VAL A 391 -5.54 -19.08 -6.61
C VAL A 391 -6.82 -18.35 -6.19
N SER A 392 -7.97 -19.01 -6.32
CA SER A 392 -9.28 -18.42 -6.01
C SER A 392 -9.60 -18.48 -4.52
N ASN A 393 -10.58 -17.68 -4.07
CA ASN A 393 -11.12 -17.78 -2.71
C ASN A 393 -11.58 -19.21 -2.37
N GLY A 394 -12.15 -19.93 -3.34
CA GLY A 394 -12.58 -21.32 -3.19
C GLY A 394 -11.41 -22.31 -3.06
N GLU A 395 -10.35 -22.16 -3.85
CA GLU A 395 -9.13 -22.97 -3.72
C GLU A 395 -8.44 -22.68 -2.37
N PHE A 396 -8.41 -21.41 -1.94
CA PHE A 396 -7.85 -20.99 -0.65
C PHE A 396 -8.73 -21.42 0.55
N ALA A 397 -10.04 -21.58 0.37
CA ALA A 397 -10.94 -22.11 1.41
C ALA A 397 -10.55 -23.52 1.84
N GLU A 398 -9.94 -24.32 0.97
CA GLU A 398 -9.43 -25.64 1.31
C GLU A 398 -8.26 -25.56 2.30
N PHE A 399 -7.35 -24.60 2.11
CA PHE A 399 -6.23 -24.34 3.03
C PHE A 399 -6.74 -23.87 4.39
N VAL A 400 -7.71 -22.96 4.43
CA VAL A 400 -8.35 -22.51 5.69
C VAL A 400 -9.04 -23.69 6.40
N ARG A 401 -9.85 -24.47 5.66
CA ARG A 401 -10.63 -25.61 6.17
C ARG A 401 -9.74 -26.68 6.80
N ASP A 402 -8.61 -26.98 6.16
CA ASP A 402 -7.67 -28.01 6.59
C ASP A 402 -6.71 -27.53 7.70
N GLY A 403 -6.98 -26.37 8.32
CA GLY A 403 -6.19 -25.83 9.43
C GLY A 403 -4.86 -25.21 8.99
N GLY A 404 -4.76 -24.71 7.75
CA GLY A 404 -3.55 -24.08 7.21
C GLY A 404 -3.02 -22.91 8.04
N TYR A 405 -3.93 -22.13 8.65
CA TYR A 405 -3.56 -21.09 9.62
C TYR A 405 -3.19 -21.63 11.00
N LEU A 406 -3.41 -22.90 11.33
CA LEU A 406 -3.12 -23.47 12.65
C LEU A 406 -1.79 -24.23 12.71
N GLU A 407 -1.26 -24.65 11.56
CA GLU A 407 -0.09 -25.53 11.45
C GLU A 407 1.20 -24.73 11.16
N PRO A 408 2.14 -24.60 12.12
CA PRO A 408 3.34 -23.77 11.96
C PRO A 408 4.27 -24.21 10.82
N SER A 409 4.31 -25.51 10.49
CA SER A 409 5.22 -26.04 9.47
C SER A 409 4.93 -25.54 8.05
N TYR A 410 3.72 -25.04 7.79
CA TYR A 410 3.40 -24.38 6.52
C TYR A 410 3.98 -22.97 6.42
N TRP A 411 4.35 -22.30 7.50
CA TRP A 411 4.73 -20.90 7.44
C TRP A 411 6.25 -20.71 7.30
N SER A 412 6.69 -19.51 6.89
CA SER A 412 8.06 -19.08 7.17
C SER A 412 8.15 -18.64 8.65
N LYS A 413 9.37 -18.53 9.22
CA LYS A 413 9.51 -18.06 10.61
C LYS A 413 8.83 -16.70 10.82
N LEU A 414 9.16 -15.72 9.96
CA LEU A 414 8.57 -14.38 10.01
C LEU A 414 7.07 -14.40 9.73
N GLY A 415 6.60 -15.23 8.79
CA GLY A 415 5.17 -15.39 8.51
C GLY A 415 4.38 -15.97 9.68
N TRP A 416 4.96 -16.92 10.43
CA TRP A 416 4.35 -17.44 11.65
C TRP A 416 4.33 -16.42 12.78
N GLU A 417 5.43 -15.66 12.96
CA GLU A 417 5.53 -14.56 13.92
C GLU A 417 4.46 -13.48 13.62
N TRP A 418 4.35 -13.04 12.35
CA TRP A 418 3.30 -12.12 11.89
C TRP A 418 1.89 -12.67 12.14
N ARG A 419 1.60 -13.90 11.70
CA ARG A 419 0.29 -14.55 11.86
C ARG A 419 -0.11 -14.64 13.33
N CYS A 420 0.85 -14.96 14.21
CA CYS A 420 0.63 -15.05 15.65
C CYS A 420 0.36 -13.68 16.27
N PHE A 421 1.14 -12.65 15.91
CA PHE A 421 0.90 -11.28 16.38
C PHE A 421 -0.47 -10.74 15.93
N ARG A 422 -0.81 -10.90 14.65
CA ARG A 422 -2.12 -10.48 14.12
C ARG A 422 -3.28 -11.38 14.57
N ASN A 423 -3.01 -12.52 15.21
CA ASN A 423 -3.98 -13.54 15.62
C ASN A 423 -4.94 -13.96 14.47
N THR A 424 -4.43 -13.98 13.24
CA THR A 424 -5.26 -14.26 12.05
C THR A 424 -5.50 -15.75 11.85
N LYS A 425 -6.68 -16.07 11.30
CA LYS A 425 -7.24 -17.42 11.17
C LYS A 425 -7.79 -17.73 9.78
N TRP A 426 -7.86 -16.73 8.92
CA TRP A 426 -8.39 -16.72 7.55
C TRP A 426 -7.97 -15.38 6.88
N PRO A 427 -8.12 -15.20 5.55
CA PRO A 427 -7.74 -13.95 4.87
C PRO A 427 -8.41 -12.70 5.48
N ALA A 428 -7.69 -11.59 5.56
CA ALA A 428 -8.14 -10.39 6.28
C ALA A 428 -9.53 -9.86 5.84
N PHE A 429 -9.87 -10.03 4.57
CA PHE A 429 -11.11 -9.52 3.96
C PHE A 429 -12.29 -10.53 3.99
N TRP A 430 -12.12 -11.68 4.65
CA TRP A 430 -13.22 -12.62 4.90
C TRP A 430 -13.92 -12.26 6.23
N VAL A 431 -15.12 -11.71 6.12
CA VAL A 431 -15.96 -11.26 7.23
C VAL A 431 -16.75 -12.45 7.77
N GLN A 432 -16.62 -12.78 9.05
CA GLN A 432 -17.33 -13.91 9.65
C GLN A 432 -18.85 -13.68 9.69
N ASP A 433 -19.63 -14.61 9.12
CA ASP A 433 -21.09 -14.53 8.98
C ASP A 433 -21.79 -15.73 9.64
N GLY A 434 -21.63 -15.84 10.95
CA GLY A 434 -22.22 -16.93 11.72
C GLY A 434 -21.76 -16.99 13.18
N PRO A 435 -22.17 -18.03 13.93
CA PRO A 435 -21.68 -18.27 15.29
C PRO A 435 -20.16 -18.40 15.33
N SER A 436 -19.55 -17.96 16.44
CA SER A 436 -18.10 -18.11 16.65
C SER A 436 -17.66 -19.57 16.46
N GLY A 437 -16.56 -19.76 15.72
CA GLY A 437 -16.06 -21.07 15.32
C GLY A 437 -16.71 -21.68 14.06
N SER A 438 -17.76 -21.07 13.50
CA SER A 438 -18.26 -21.47 12.17
C SER A 438 -17.38 -20.91 11.05
N GLN A 439 -17.07 -21.74 10.06
CA GLN A 439 -16.41 -21.36 8.79
C GLN A 439 -17.43 -20.80 7.81
N ARG A 440 -18.19 -19.79 8.23
CA ARG A 440 -19.13 -19.04 7.39
C ARG A 440 -18.60 -17.63 7.20
N PHE A 441 -18.52 -17.20 5.96
CA PHE A 441 -17.89 -15.95 5.59
C PHE A 441 -18.75 -15.19 4.58
N LYS A 442 -18.54 -13.87 4.56
CA LYS A 442 -18.86 -12.91 3.51
C LYS A 442 -17.56 -12.27 3.04
N LEU A 443 -17.55 -11.69 1.85
CA LEU A 443 -16.38 -11.00 1.31
C LEU A 443 -16.52 -9.49 1.54
N ARG A 444 -15.50 -8.87 2.14
CA ARG A 444 -15.32 -7.41 2.10
C ARG A 444 -14.80 -7.06 0.70
N VAL A 445 -15.60 -6.29 -0.04
CA VAL A 445 -15.19 -5.61 -1.29
C VAL A 445 -15.06 -4.11 -1.00
N LEU A 446 -14.59 -3.31 -1.95
CA LEU A 446 -14.08 -1.95 -1.70
C LEU A 446 -15.02 -1.05 -0.86
N PHE A 447 -16.32 -1.00 -1.18
CA PHE A 447 -17.31 -0.19 -0.46
C PHE A 447 -18.43 -0.98 0.22
N ASP A 448 -18.41 -2.32 0.13
CA ASP A 448 -19.51 -3.18 0.58
C ASP A 448 -19.04 -4.47 1.27
N VAL A 449 -19.97 -5.19 1.89
CA VAL A 449 -19.78 -6.58 2.35
C VAL A 449 -20.81 -7.46 1.66
N VAL A 450 -20.34 -8.38 0.82
CA VAL A 450 -21.14 -9.16 -0.13
C VAL A 450 -21.06 -10.66 0.18
N PRO A 451 -21.95 -11.51 -0.36
CA PRO A 451 -21.78 -12.97 -0.34
C PRO A 451 -20.40 -13.40 -0.85
N MET A 452 -19.88 -14.56 -0.42
CA MET A 452 -18.55 -15.02 -0.87
C MET A 452 -18.50 -15.25 -2.39
N GLN A 453 -17.54 -14.58 -3.04
CA GLN A 453 -17.24 -14.77 -4.46
C GLN A 453 -16.13 -15.84 -4.59
N TRP A 454 -16.51 -17.12 -4.55
CA TRP A 454 -15.56 -18.25 -4.48
C TRP A 454 -14.65 -18.40 -5.71
N ASN A 455 -15.11 -17.95 -6.88
CA ASN A 455 -14.35 -17.98 -8.14
C ASN A 455 -13.47 -16.73 -8.37
N TRP A 456 -13.52 -15.72 -7.51
CA TRP A 456 -12.61 -14.56 -7.55
C TRP A 456 -11.24 -14.91 -6.94
N PRO A 457 -10.15 -14.18 -7.27
CA PRO A 457 -8.85 -14.32 -6.61
C PRO A 457 -8.94 -14.28 -5.09
N ALA A 458 -8.12 -15.10 -4.41
CA ALA A 458 -7.88 -14.96 -2.99
C ALA A 458 -6.93 -13.79 -2.74
N GLN A 459 -7.43 -12.73 -2.09
CA GLN A 459 -6.63 -11.57 -1.71
C GLN A 459 -5.88 -11.86 -0.41
N VAL A 460 -4.56 -11.97 -0.49
CA VAL A 460 -3.69 -12.42 0.61
C VAL A 460 -2.31 -11.74 0.55
N ASN A 461 -1.58 -11.75 1.66
CA ASN A 461 -0.18 -11.30 1.66
C ASN A 461 0.80 -12.43 1.25
N PHE A 462 2.07 -12.08 1.11
CA PHE A 462 3.13 -13.01 0.69
C PHE A 462 3.30 -14.19 1.66
N HIS A 463 3.16 -13.96 2.97
CA HIS A 463 3.29 -15.00 3.98
C HIS A 463 2.19 -16.07 3.86
N GLU A 464 0.95 -15.63 3.65
CA GLU A 464 -0.22 -16.50 3.41
C GLU A 464 -0.07 -17.28 2.09
N ALA A 465 0.39 -16.62 1.02
CA ALA A 465 0.66 -17.23 -0.27
C ALA A 465 1.74 -18.33 -0.18
N GLN A 466 2.88 -18.05 0.45
CA GLN A 466 3.92 -19.05 0.70
C GLN A 466 3.41 -20.23 1.56
N ALA A 467 2.56 -19.95 2.55
CA ALA A 467 1.99 -20.98 3.42
C ALA A 467 1.05 -21.93 2.66
N PHE A 468 0.25 -21.39 1.74
CA PHE A 468 -0.57 -22.18 0.83
C PHE A 468 0.29 -23.12 -0.04
N CYS A 469 1.38 -22.63 -0.64
CA CYS A 469 2.29 -23.47 -1.44
C CYS A 469 2.88 -24.64 -0.62
N LYS A 470 3.30 -24.38 0.62
CA LYS A 470 3.82 -25.42 1.53
C LYS A 470 2.77 -26.44 1.97
N TRP A 471 1.52 -26.02 2.20
CA TRP A 471 0.39 -26.93 2.44
C TRP A 471 0.10 -27.80 1.21
N LYS A 472 0.08 -27.21 0.01
CA LYS A 472 -0.10 -27.95 -1.25
C LYS A 472 1.05 -28.95 -1.46
N GLN A 473 2.28 -28.60 -1.06
CA GLN A 473 3.46 -29.47 -1.09
C GLN A 473 3.35 -30.64 -0.10
N ALA A 474 2.84 -30.41 1.10
CA ALA A 474 2.64 -31.47 2.10
C ALA A 474 1.69 -32.57 1.59
N LYS A 475 0.64 -32.16 0.87
CA LYS A 475 -0.35 -33.06 0.22
C LYS A 475 0.15 -33.75 -1.05
N GLN A 476 1.18 -33.24 -1.71
CA GLN A 476 1.65 -33.76 -3.00
C GLN A 476 2.19 -35.19 -2.86
N ALA A 477 1.78 -36.07 -3.78
CA ALA A 477 2.23 -37.47 -3.84
C ALA A 477 3.62 -37.61 -4.46
N ASP A 478 3.92 -36.87 -5.54
CA ASP A 478 5.25 -36.87 -6.15
C ASP A 478 6.24 -36.03 -5.32
N LYS A 479 7.20 -36.70 -4.68
CA LYS A 479 8.22 -36.02 -3.87
C LYS A 479 9.39 -35.47 -4.70
N LYS A 480 9.36 -35.58 -6.03
CA LYS A 480 10.32 -34.97 -6.97
C LYS A 480 9.87 -33.60 -7.50
N VAL A 481 8.72 -33.07 -7.10
CA VAL A 481 8.29 -31.71 -7.46
C VAL A 481 8.23 -30.78 -6.24
N VAL A 482 8.40 -29.49 -6.50
CA VAL A 482 8.35 -28.40 -5.55
C VAL A 482 7.28 -27.41 -5.99
N TYR A 483 6.39 -27.05 -5.07
CA TYR A 483 5.49 -25.92 -5.21
C TYR A 483 6.06 -24.66 -4.55
N HIS A 484 6.12 -23.58 -5.32
CA HIS A 484 6.55 -22.25 -4.88
C HIS A 484 5.67 -21.18 -5.54
N LEU A 485 5.81 -19.92 -5.14
CA LEU A 485 5.15 -18.79 -5.82
C LEU A 485 5.81 -18.55 -7.19
N THR A 486 5.17 -17.77 -8.05
CA THR A 486 5.78 -17.36 -9.32
C THR A 486 7.09 -16.59 -9.09
N THR A 487 7.87 -16.41 -10.13
CA THR A 487 9.00 -15.48 -10.15
C THR A 487 8.79 -14.47 -11.26
N GLU A 488 9.39 -13.29 -11.17
CA GLU A 488 9.32 -12.28 -12.23
C GLU A 488 9.75 -12.87 -13.60
N PRO A 489 10.84 -13.66 -13.71
CA PRO A 489 11.19 -14.35 -14.96
C PRO A 489 10.14 -15.36 -15.45
N ILE A 490 9.47 -16.10 -14.56
CA ILE A 490 8.38 -17.03 -14.94
C ILE A 490 7.15 -16.25 -15.39
N HIS A 491 6.81 -15.16 -14.71
CA HIS A 491 5.75 -14.24 -15.09
C HIS A 491 5.96 -13.68 -16.50
N GLN A 492 7.20 -13.30 -16.86
CA GLN A 492 7.55 -12.89 -18.23
C GLN A 492 7.30 -13.99 -19.28
N LEU A 493 7.41 -15.27 -18.93
CA LEU A 493 7.12 -16.38 -19.84
C LEU A 493 5.64 -16.70 -19.99
N MET A 494 4.79 -16.42 -19.00
CA MET A 494 3.33 -16.62 -19.10
C MET A 494 2.63 -15.60 -20.02
N ARG A 495 3.26 -14.43 -20.23
CA ARG A 495 2.78 -13.31 -21.06
C ARG A 495 2.53 -13.69 -22.52
N GLY A 496 1.64 -12.95 -23.18
CA GLY A 496 1.38 -13.09 -24.62
C GLY A 496 2.54 -12.57 -25.49
N ALA A 497 2.58 -13.01 -26.75
CA ALA A 497 3.60 -12.55 -27.70
C ALA A 497 3.55 -11.02 -27.93
N LYS A 498 2.38 -10.39 -27.78
CA LYS A 498 2.22 -8.94 -27.76
C LYS A 498 2.99 -8.36 -26.57
N ASP A 499 2.65 -8.74 -25.34
CA ASP A 499 3.17 -8.09 -24.12
C ASP A 499 4.70 -8.28 -23.92
N ARG A 500 5.32 -9.24 -24.60
CA ARG A 500 6.78 -9.44 -24.62
C ARG A 500 7.50 -8.70 -25.77
N SER A 501 6.76 -8.00 -26.63
CA SER A 501 7.34 -7.26 -27.76
C SER A 501 7.98 -5.95 -27.30
N ALA A 502 8.99 -5.50 -28.06
CA ALA A 502 9.56 -4.16 -27.92
C ALA A 502 8.72 -3.06 -28.61
N ASP A 503 7.71 -3.44 -29.40
CA ASP A 503 6.81 -2.51 -30.11
C ASP A 503 6.07 -1.59 -29.12
N VAL A 504 6.00 -0.29 -29.43
CA VAL A 504 5.27 0.70 -28.63
C VAL A 504 3.79 0.34 -28.50
N SER A 505 3.17 -0.11 -29.60
CA SER A 505 1.76 -0.50 -29.66
C SER A 505 1.43 -1.79 -28.90
N SER A 506 2.45 -2.44 -28.33
CA SER A 506 2.27 -3.65 -27.53
C SER A 506 1.98 -3.39 -26.05
N ASP A 507 2.17 -2.17 -25.56
CA ASP A 507 1.72 -1.79 -24.21
C ASP A 507 0.30 -1.22 -24.27
N ASP A 508 -0.63 -1.88 -23.59
CA ASP A 508 -2.06 -1.59 -23.74
C ASP A 508 -2.43 -0.18 -23.24
N VAL A 509 -1.75 0.30 -22.19
CA VAL A 509 -1.92 1.67 -21.67
C VAL A 509 -1.63 2.76 -22.69
N LEU A 510 -0.85 2.50 -23.75
CA LEU A 510 -0.61 3.46 -24.84
C LEU A 510 -1.62 3.36 -26.00
N THR A 511 -2.48 2.34 -25.99
CA THR A 511 -3.35 1.98 -27.15
C THR A 511 -4.83 1.84 -26.83
N ILE A 512 -5.25 2.08 -25.57
CA ILE A 512 -6.67 2.06 -25.18
C ILE A 512 -7.47 3.03 -26.09
N PRO A 513 -8.51 2.56 -26.80
CA PRO A 513 -9.36 3.44 -27.60
C PRO A 513 -10.12 4.45 -26.73
N GLU A 514 -10.52 5.58 -27.31
CA GLU A 514 -11.37 6.55 -26.64
C GLU A 514 -12.79 5.97 -26.41
N GLY A 515 -13.38 6.23 -25.24
CA GLY A 515 -14.76 5.81 -24.94
C GLY A 515 -14.93 4.32 -24.63
N THR A 516 -13.86 3.60 -24.31
CA THR A 516 -13.90 2.21 -23.81
C THR A 516 -12.98 2.04 -22.59
N ASN A 517 -13.08 0.90 -21.90
CA ASN A 517 -12.18 0.52 -20.81
C ASN A 517 -11.25 -0.63 -21.23
N MET A 518 -10.26 -0.95 -20.40
CA MET A 518 -9.22 -1.93 -20.75
C MET A 518 -9.77 -3.37 -20.81
N ALA A 519 -10.75 -3.72 -19.97
CA ALA A 519 -11.42 -5.01 -20.02
C ALA A 519 -12.14 -5.23 -21.35
N ALA A 520 -12.94 -4.26 -21.80
CA ALA A 520 -13.63 -4.33 -23.09
C ALA A 520 -12.69 -4.23 -24.30
N ALA A 521 -11.59 -3.47 -24.20
CA ALA A 521 -10.64 -3.28 -25.30
C ALA A 521 -9.65 -4.44 -25.48
N THR A 522 -9.23 -5.08 -24.38
CA THR A 522 -8.07 -5.99 -24.36
C THR A 522 -8.29 -7.29 -23.57
N GLY A 523 -9.39 -7.41 -22.85
CA GLY A 523 -9.66 -8.56 -21.98
C GLY A 523 -8.79 -8.58 -20.72
N LYS A 524 -8.47 -7.42 -20.14
CA LYS A 524 -7.70 -7.31 -18.88
C LYS A 524 -8.49 -6.46 -17.88
N ASN A 525 -8.81 -7.01 -16.70
CA ASN A 525 -9.45 -6.25 -15.62
C ASN A 525 -8.40 -5.35 -14.93
N LEU A 526 -8.08 -4.23 -15.58
CA LEU A 526 -6.94 -3.36 -15.28
C LEU A 526 -7.34 -1.92 -15.63
N ASN A 527 -6.56 -0.93 -15.22
CA ASN A 527 -6.74 0.49 -15.61
C ASN A 527 -8.16 1.01 -15.29
N TRP A 528 -8.66 0.70 -14.09
CA TRP A 528 -9.99 1.08 -13.60
C TRP A 528 -11.15 0.63 -14.53
N SER A 529 -11.07 -0.59 -15.07
CA SER A 529 -12.19 -1.15 -15.84
C SER A 529 -13.39 -1.52 -14.96
N TYR A 530 -13.13 -1.96 -13.73
CA TYR A 530 -14.12 -2.24 -12.69
C TYR A 530 -13.55 -1.82 -11.32
N MET A 531 -14.41 -1.58 -10.33
CA MET A 531 -13.99 -1.33 -8.93
C MET A 531 -13.91 -2.61 -8.08
N SER A 532 -13.72 -3.77 -8.72
CA SER A 532 -13.56 -5.05 -8.04
C SER A 532 -12.72 -6.03 -8.85
N PHE A 533 -12.29 -7.11 -8.19
CA PHE A 533 -11.90 -8.33 -8.87
C PHE A 533 -13.03 -8.89 -9.77
N SER A 534 -12.66 -9.79 -10.65
CA SER A 534 -13.51 -10.62 -11.49
C SER A 534 -13.22 -12.11 -11.22
N PRO A 535 -14.08 -13.05 -11.65
CA PRO A 535 -13.76 -14.47 -11.62
C PRO A 535 -12.44 -14.74 -12.35
N VAL A 536 -11.62 -15.66 -11.82
CA VAL A 536 -10.27 -15.93 -12.34
C VAL A 536 -10.26 -16.50 -13.77
N ASP A 537 -11.43 -16.90 -14.28
CA ASP A 537 -11.67 -17.44 -15.62
C ASP A 537 -12.52 -16.51 -16.52
N ALA A 538 -12.91 -15.33 -16.06
CA ALA A 538 -13.76 -14.39 -16.81
C ALA A 538 -13.03 -13.67 -17.94
N MET A 539 -11.79 -13.25 -17.71
CA MET A 539 -10.94 -12.62 -18.73
C MET A 539 -10.35 -13.68 -19.68
N PRO A 540 -10.13 -13.38 -20.98
CA PRO A 540 -9.56 -14.33 -21.92
C PRO A 540 -8.11 -14.74 -21.57
N PRO A 541 -7.71 -16.00 -21.80
CA PRO A 541 -6.36 -16.46 -21.55
C PRO A 541 -5.34 -15.96 -22.59
N THR A 542 -4.06 -15.96 -22.22
CA THR A 542 -2.96 -15.89 -23.18
C THR A 542 -2.96 -17.12 -24.10
N ALA A 543 -2.21 -17.07 -25.20
CA ALA A 543 -2.11 -18.19 -26.14
C ALA A 543 -1.55 -19.50 -25.54
N GLN A 544 -0.93 -19.44 -24.34
CA GLN A 544 -0.48 -20.61 -23.59
C GLN A 544 -1.56 -21.17 -22.65
N GLY A 545 -2.62 -20.41 -22.37
CA GLY A 545 -3.75 -20.81 -21.52
C GLY A 545 -3.85 -20.09 -20.18
N PHE A 546 -2.88 -19.23 -19.82
CA PHE A 546 -2.88 -18.48 -18.56
C PHE A 546 -3.89 -17.34 -18.57
N HIS A 547 -4.76 -17.28 -17.56
CA HIS A 547 -5.64 -16.12 -17.31
C HIS A 547 -4.97 -15.16 -16.32
N ASP A 548 -5.37 -13.89 -16.34
CA ASP A 548 -4.96 -12.86 -15.35
C ASP A 548 -3.44 -12.75 -15.14
N VAL A 549 -2.66 -12.83 -16.24
CA VAL A 549 -1.22 -12.46 -16.25
C VAL A 549 -1.03 -10.93 -16.22
N PHE A 550 -2.11 -10.20 -16.51
CA PHE A 550 -2.22 -8.76 -16.30
C PHE A 550 -3.64 -8.42 -15.83
N GLY A 551 -3.74 -7.61 -14.78
CA GLY A 551 -5.00 -7.24 -14.17
C GLY A 551 -5.63 -8.33 -13.31
N ASN A 552 -6.85 -8.05 -12.89
CA ASN A 552 -7.58 -8.67 -11.79
C ASN A 552 -6.84 -8.44 -10.47
N ALA A 553 -5.74 -9.13 -10.20
CA ALA A 553 -4.92 -8.97 -9.00
C ALA A 553 -3.42 -9.07 -9.32
N TRP A 554 -2.60 -8.32 -8.57
CA TRP A 554 -1.15 -8.48 -8.57
C TRP A 554 -0.73 -9.92 -8.19
N GLU A 555 0.31 -10.45 -8.82
CA GLU A 555 0.95 -11.72 -8.46
C GLU A 555 2.18 -11.52 -7.56
N TRP A 556 2.12 -12.05 -6.34
CA TRP A 556 3.28 -12.18 -5.45
C TRP A 556 4.39 -13.07 -6.03
N CYS A 557 5.62 -12.57 -6.10
CA CYS A 557 6.80 -13.28 -6.63
C CYS A 557 7.83 -13.64 -5.53
N GLU A 558 8.53 -14.77 -5.66
CA GLU A 558 9.63 -15.17 -4.74
C GLU A 558 10.88 -14.27 -4.83
N ASP A 559 10.95 -13.40 -5.85
CA ASP A 559 12.01 -12.41 -6.06
C ASP A 559 12.03 -11.37 -4.94
N MET A 560 13.20 -11.13 -4.37
CA MET A 560 13.43 -9.95 -3.54
C MET A 560 13.54 -8.72 -4.44
N PHE A 561 13.02 -7.57 -4.00
CA PHE A 561 13.16 -6.35 -4.80
C PHE A 561 14.62 -5.89 -4.84
N SER A 562 15.14 -5.73 -6.05
CA SER A 562 16.55 -5.46 -6.31
C SER A 562 16.72 -4.63 -7.59
N ALA A 563 17.78 -3.83 -7.63
CA ALA A 563 18.17 -3.07 -8.81
C ALA A 563 18.49 -3.96 -10.01
N LEU A 564 18.01 -3.60 -11.20
CA LEU A 564 18.47 -4.21 -12.44
C LEU A 564 19.90 -3.71 -12.79
N PRO A 565 20.76 -4.52 -13.45
CA PRO A 565 22.04 -4.03 -13.94
C PRO A 565 21.87 -2.82 -14.87
N GLY A 566 22.47 -1.68 -14.52
CA GLY A 566 22.27 -0.41 -15.23
C GLY A 566 21.14 0.49 -14.69
N PHE A 567 20.50 0.09 -13.58
CA PHE A 567 19.69 0.96 -12.74
C PHE A 567 20.44 2.24 -12.36
N ARG A 568 19.71 3.36 -12.33
CA ARG A 568 20.19 4.66 -11.85
C ARG A 568 19.02 5.37 -11.17
N VAL A 569 19.24 5.76 -9.92
CA VAL A 569 18.34 6.62 -9.14
C VAL A 569 17.98 7.87 -9.93
N HIS A 570 16.70 8.23 -9.98
CA HIS A 570 16.24 9.41 -10.70
C HIS A 570 16.43 10.70 -9.86
N PRO A 571 17.08 11.76 -10.37
CA PRO A 571 17.49 12.92 -9.56
C PRO A 571 16.34 13.78 -8.99
N TYR A 572 15.09 13.56 -9.43
CA TYR A 572 13.90 14.22 -8.87
C TYR A 572 13.27 13.42 -7.71
N TYR A 573 13.58 12.13 -7.55
CA TYR A 573 12.98 11.28 -6.53
C TYR A 573 13.97 10.15 -6.19
N ASP A 574 14.91 10.47 -5.30
CA ASP A 574 16.06 9.62 -5.00
C ASP A 574 15.78 8.51 -3.98
N ASP A 575 14.67 8.60 -3.26
CA ASP A 575 14.21 7.66 -2.25
C ASP A 575 13.04 6.74 -2.69
N PHE A 576 12.65 6.75 -3.98
CA PHE A 576 11.54 5.89 -4.46
C PHE A 576 11.86 4.38 -4.48
N SER A 577 13.04 4.00 -4.98
CA SER A 577 13.43 2.58 -5.14
C SER A 577 14.65 2.16 -4.35
N GLU A 578 15.66 3.03 -4.21
CA GLU A 578 16.93 2.65 -3.55
C GLU A 578 16.77 2.16 -2.11
N PRO A 579 15.94 2.78 -1.24
CA PRO A 579 15.71 2.31 0.13
C PRO A 579 15.23 0.86 0.22
N CYS A 580 14.41 0.43 -0.74
CA CYS A 580 13.74 -0.86 -0.74
C CYS A 580 14.58 -2.01 -1.30
N PHE A 581 15.82 -1.75 -1.72
CA PHE A 581 16.82 -2.79 -2.05
C PHE A 581 17.46 -3.38 -0.78
N ASP A 582 16.63 -3.69 0.22
CA ASP A 582 17.00 -4.16 1.55
C ASP A 582 17.00 -5.70 1.71
N GLY A 583 16.43 -6.43 0.72
CA GLY A 583 16.25 -7.89 0.79
C GLY A 583 15.08 -8.31 1.69
N GLU A 584 14.22 -7.37 2.08
CA GLU A 584 13.04 -7.58 2.93
C GLU A 584 11.72 -7.17 2.23
N HIS A 585 11.80 -6.64 1.01
CA HIS A 585 10.67 -6.43 0.09
C HIS A 585 10.61 -7.53 -0.97
N ASN A 586 9.39 -7.95 -1.33
CA ASN A 586 9.14 -8.90 -2.42
C ASN A 586 8.49 -8.21 -3.62
N VAL A 587 8.84 -8.67 -4.82
CA VAL A 587 8.29 -8.16 -6.09
C VAL A 587 6.83 -8.61 -6.26
N ILE A 588 6.00 -7.73 -6.80
CA ILE A 588 4.67 -8.05 -7.33
C ILE A 588 4.59 -7.67 -8.82
N MET A 589 3.93 -8.50 -9.63
CA MET A 589 3.81 -8.31 -11.08
C MET A 589 2.35 -8.37 -11.57
N GLY A 590 2.05 -7.71 -12.69
CA GLY A 590 0.79 -7.87 -13.43
C GLY A 590 -0.29 -6.81 -13.22
N GLY A 591 -0.28 -6.06 -12.11
CA GLY A 591 -1.31 -5.05 -11.80
C GLY A 591 -2.63 -5.65 -11.32
N SER A 592 -3.42 -4.86 -10.58
CA SER A 592 -4.78 -5.20 -10.13
C SER A 592 -5.86 -4.43 -10.90
N PHE A 593 -7.14 -4.70 -10.61
CA PHE A 593 -8.25 -3.88 -11.11
C PHE A 593 -8.10 -2.37 -10.79
N ALA A 594 -7.44 -2.04 -9.67
CA ALA A 594 -7.22 -0.67 -9.20
C ALA A 594 -5.95 0.00 -9.75
N SER A 595 -5.01 -0.78 -10.32
CA SER A 595 -3.83 -0.29 -11.03
C SER A 595 -4.22 0.50 -12.28
N ALA A 596 -3.47 1.55 -12.63
CA ALA A 596 -3.70 2.38 -13.82
C ALA A 596 -2.43 3.13 -14.25
N GLY A 597 -2.27 3.37 -15.56
CA GLY A 597 -1.07 3.99 -16.12
C GLY A 597 0.19 3.15 -15.91
N ASP A 598 1.31 3.78 -15.54
CA ASP A 598 2.56 3.10 -15.20
C ASP A 598 2.50 2.39 -13.84
N ASN A 599 1.59 2.81 -12.95
CA ASN A 599 1.25 2.04 -11.75
C ASN A 599 0.49 0.76 -12.14
N GLY A 600 1.24 -0.32 -12.37
CA GLY A 600 0.74 -1.69 -12.56
C GLY A 600 0.09 -2.00 -13.91
N ALA A 601 -0.43 -1.00 -14.63
CA ALA A 601 -1.10 -1.25 -15.92
C ALA A 601 -0.16 -1.30 -17.13
N SER A 602 1.02 -0.65 -17.08
CA SER A 602 2.08 -0.86 -18.07
C SER A 602 2.66 -2.26 -17.95
N LYS A 603 2.95 -2.89 -19.09
CA LYS A 603 3.66 -4.18 -19.15
C LYS A 603 5.05 -4.17 -18.47
N PHE A 604 5.64 -3.00 -18.25
CA PHE A 604 6.94 -2.84 -17.59
C PHE A 604 6.87 -2.68 -16.07
N ALA A 605 5.67 -2.43 -15.52
CA ALA A 605 5.48 -2.12 -14.10
C ALA A 605 6.08 -3.20 -13.19
N ARG A 606 6.89 -2.74 -12.22
CA ARG A 606 7.69 -3.61 -11.34
C ARG A 606 7.66 -3.10 -9.90
N TYR A 607 6.65 -3.51 -9.15
CA TYR A 607 6.37 -3.00 -7.81
C TYR A 607 6.83 -3.96 -6.72
N HIS A 608 6.92 -3.45 -5.49
CA HIS A 608 7.48 -4.16 -4.36
C HIS A 608 6.81 -3.75 -3.05
N PHE A 609 6.62 -4.71 -2.14
CA PHE A 609 6.04 -4.47 -0.83
C PHE A 609 6.65 -5.41 0.21
N ARG A 610 6.60 -5.02 1.50
CA ARG A 610 6.95 -5.94 2.59
C ARG A 610 5.98 -7.13 2.57
N PRO A 611 6.45 -8.36 2.83
CA PRO A 611 5.64 -9.59 2.85
C PRO A 611 4.34 -9.60 3.65
N HIS A 612 4.19 -8.69 4.62
CA HIS A 612 3.08 -8.63 5.55
C HIS A 612 2.01 -7.59 5.17
N PHE A 613 2.29 -6.66 4.26
CA PHE A 613 1.29 -5.70 3.79
C PHE A 613 0.28 -6.38 2.87
N PHE A 614 -1.00 -6.04 3.05
CA PHE A 614 -2.02 -6.36 2.07
C PHE A 614 -1.92 -5.39 0.89
N GLN A 615 -2.14 -5.92 -0.31
CA GLN A 615 -2.29 -5.21 -1.57
C GLN A 615 -3.49 -5.81 -2.31
N HIS A 616 -3.87 -5.29 -3.48
CA HIS A 616 -4.84 -5.98 -4.36
C HIS A 616 -4.15 -7.13 -5.08
N ALA A 617 -3.58 -8.04 -4.28
CA ALA A 617 -2.66 -9.09 -4.67
C ALA A 617 -3.23 -10.45 -4.30
N GLY A 618 -3.13 -11.37 -5.27
CA GLY A 618 -3.25 -12.79 -5.07
C GLY A 618 -1.92 -13.45 -5.41
N PHE A 619 -1.98 -14.69 -5.86
CA PHE A 619 -0.79 -15.44 -6.24
C PHE A 619 -1.11 -16.61 -7.15
N ARG A 620 -0.05 -17.16 -7.74
CA ARG A 620 -0.09 -18.34 -8.60
C ARG A 620 0.92 -19.36 -8.10
N VAL A 621 0.55 -20.64 -8.09
CA VAL A 621 1.45 -21.74 -7.75
C VAL A 621 2.23 -22.17 -8.99
N VAL A 622 3.55 -22.27 -8.85
CA VAL A 622 4.44 -22.92 -9.82
C VAL A 622 4.81 -24.30 -9.30
N GLU A 623 4.80 -25.30 -10.18
CA GLU A 623 5.41 -26.61 -9.99
C GLU A 623 6.74 -26.68 -10.74
N GLN A 624 7.82 -26.95 -10.01
CA GLN A 624 9.13 -27.20 -10.58
C GLN A 624 9.62 -28.60 -10.21
N LYS A 625 10.19 -29.33 -11.18
CA LYS A 625 10.84 -30.63 -10.94
C LYS A 625 12.22 -30.43 -10.32
N MET A 626 12.53 -31.22 -9.31
CA MET A 626 13.87 -31.34 -8.76
C MET A 626 14.78 -32.07 -9.76
N ASP A 627 16.07 -31.75 -9.71
CA ASP A 627 17.13 -32.59 -10.29
C ASP A 627 17.41 -33.85 -9.44
N ASP A 628 18.33 -34.68 -9.90
CA ASP A 628 18.71 -35.92 -9.20
C ASP A 628 19.43 -35.69 -7.85
N GLU A 629 19.84 -34.45 -7.55
CA GLU A 629 20.40 -34.03 -6.26
C GLU A 629 19.32 -33.46 -5.30
N GLY A 630 18.06 -33.40 -5.74
CA GLY A 630 16.94 -32.89 -4.93
C GLY A 630 16.93 -31.37 -4.79
N ALA A 631 17.42 -30.66 -5.82
CA ALA A 631 17.45 -29.21 -5.91
C ALA A 631 16.64 -28.70 -7.11
N ILE A 632 16.23 -27.43 -7.05
CA ILE A 632 15.60 -26.69 -8.14
C ILE A 632 16.46 -25.48 -8.55
N THR A 633 16.23 -24.96 -9.75
CA THR A 633 16.80 -23.67 -10.19
C THR A 633 15.69 -22.62 -10.14
N LEU A 634 15.66 -21.85 -9.05
CA LEU A 634 14.69 -20.79 -8.82
C LEU A 634 15.17 -19.51 -9.54
N ALA A 635 14.83 -19.43 -10.83
CA ALA A 635 15.19 -18.33 -11.72
C ALA A 635 14.54 -17.01 -11.25
N THR A 636 15.36 -16.09 -10.74
CA THR A 636 14.94 -14.85 -10.05
C THR A 636 15.79 -13.64 -10.47
N THR A 637 15.25 -12.44 -10.32
CA THR A 637 15.90 -11.17 -10.65
C THR A 637 16.82 -10.62 -9.58
N ASP A 638 16.81 -11.20 -8.37
CA ASP A 638 17.64 -10.76 -7.24
C ASP A 638 19.01 -11.46 -7.16
N VAL A 639 19.21 -12.56 -7.90
CA VAL A 639 20.49 -13.30 -7.85
C VAL A 639 21.65 -12.43 -8.33
N ASN A 640 22.70 -12.26 -7.53
CA ASN A 640 23.83 -11.38 -7.82
C ASN A 640 23.41 -9.92 -8.13
N ALA A 641 22.43 -9.38 -7.38
CA ALA A 641 22.02 -7.98 -7.49
C ALA A 641 23.23 -7.01 -7.43
N PRO A 642 23.24 -5.93 -8.24
CA PRO A 642 24.45 -5.16 -8.53
C PRO A 642 24.82 -4.15 -7.43
N PRO A 643 26.10 -4.06 -7.03
CA PRO A 643 26.63 -2.94 -6.25
C PRO A 643 26.47 -1.58 -6.99
N PRO A 644 26.35 -0.45 -6.28
CA PRO A 644 26.47 -0.28 -4.83
C PRO A 644 25.20 -0.62 -4.03
N TYR A 645 24.07 -0.84 -4.68
CA TYR A 645 22.72 -0.90 -4.07
C TYR A 645 22.44 -2.17 -3.23
N VAL A 646 23.47 -2.98 -2.98
CA VAL A 646 23.40 -4.22 -2.18
C VAL A 646 24.25 -4.06 -0.92
N ASN A 647 23.75 -3.29 0.05
CA ASN A 647 24.48 -2.84 1.24
C ASN A 647 24.69 -3.92 2.32
N GLY A 648 25.22 -5.09 1.93
CA GLY A 648 25.37 -6.27 2.79
C GLY A 648 24.08 -7.06 3.02
N ASN A 649 23.02 -6.70 2.29
CA ASN A 649 21.69 -7.30 2.34
C ASN A 649 21.70 -8.73 1.77
N PRO A 650 20.85 -9.66 2.28
CA PRO A 650 20.97 -11.09 2.05
C PRO A 650 20.37 -11.58 0.72
N PHE A 651 20.62 -10.85 -0.37
CA PHE A 651 20.22 -11.25 -1.73
C PHE A 651 20.81 -12.60 -2.14
N ARG A 652 20.13 -13.31 -3.06
CA ARG A 652 20.57 -14.65 -3.49
C ARG A 652 21.94 -14.58 -4.18
N SER A 653 22.85 -15.46 -3.78
CA SER A 653 24.14 -15.67 -4.47
C SER A 653 24.08 -16.80 -5.52
N THR A 654 22.96 -17.52 -5.58
CA THR A 654 22.73 -18.62 -6.54
C THR A 654 21.25 -18.83 -6.80
N GLU A 655 20.91 -19.24 -8.03
CA GLU A 655 19.58 -19.73 -8.42
C GLU A 655 19.34 -21.16 -7.89
N ARG A 656 20.38 -21.89 -7.47
CA ARG A 656 20.28 -23.29 -7.01
C ARG A 656 19.73 -23.34 -5.58
N VAL A 657 18.50 -23.85 -5.44
CA VAL A 657 17.85 -24.07 -4.14
C VAL A 657 17.76 -25.57 -3.87
N VAL A 658 18.52 -26.06 -2.89
CA VAL A 658 18.44 -27.47 -2.42
C VAL A 658 17.21 -27.61 -1.53
N VAL A 659 16.27 -28.47 -1.91
CA VAL A 659 14.97 -28.63 -1.23
C VAL A 659 14.91 -29.93 -0.42
N SER A 660 15.60 -30.99 -0.86
CA SER A 660 15.71 -32.25 -0.11
C SER A 660 16.89 -32.25 0.86
N GLY A 661 16.69 -32.80 2.07
CA GLY A 661 17.68 -32.79 3.15
C GLY A 661 18.88 -33.75 3.01
N ALA A 662 19.18 -34.24 1.81
CA ALA A 662 20.24 -35.21 1.53
C ALA A 662 21.65 -34.56 1.54
N GLY A 663 22.02 -33.93 2.65
CA GLY A 663 23.31 -33.25 2.78
C GLY A 663 23.50 -32.34 4.01
N ARG A 664 22.50 -32.19 4.88
CA ARG A 664 22.72 -31.58 6.19
C ARG A 664 23.07 -32.65 7.22
N GLU A 665 24.34 -32.67 7.61
CA GLU A 665 24.70 -33.13 8.96
C GLU A 665 23.81 -32.42 9.98
N SER A 666 23.49 -33.14 11.05
CA SER A 666 22.53 -32.71 12.07
C SER A 666 23.00 -31.49 12.85
N ASN A 667 22.70 -30.29 12.35
CA ASN A 667 22.35 -29.18 13.22
C ASN A 667 20.84 -29.20 13.41
N GLU A 668 20.45 -29.40 14.66
CA GLU A 668 19.10 -29.74 15.09
C GLU A 668 18.05 -28.79 14.49
N ALA A 669 17.13 -29.35 13.71
CA ALA A 669 15.83 -28.73 13.51
C ALA A 669 15.05 -28.85 14.83
N ALA A 670 15.43 -28.01 15.80
CA ALA A 670 14.64 -27.76 16.99
C ALA A 670 13.35 -27.07 16.53
N GLY A 671 12.34 -27.90 16.19
CA GLY A 671 10.96 -27.43 16.21
C GLY A 671 10.73 -26.86 17.59
N THR A 672 10.54 -25.55 17.67
CA THR A 672 10.33 -24.85 18.94
C THR A 672 8.98 -25.30 19.49
N SER A 673 9.05 -26.33 20.33
CA SER A 673 8.00 -26.65 21.30
C SER A 673 7.65 -25.38 22.09
N CYS A 674 6.50 -25.37 22.76
CA CYS A 674 6.11 -24.24 23.61
C CYS A 674 7.25 -23.85 24.57
N GLN A 675 8.00 -24.84 25.07
CA GLN A 675 9.22 -24.64 25.86
C GLN A 675 10.31 -23.83 25.12
N GLY A 676 10.68 -24.18 23.89
CA GLY A 676 11.70 -23.44 23.12
C GLY A 676 11.26 -22.02 22.74
N LEU A 677 9.97 -21.81 22.47
CA LEU A 677 9.39 -20.47 22.29
C LEU A 677 9.43 -19.66 23.61
N PHE A 678 9.11 -20.29 24.74
CA PHE A 678 9.14 -19.66 26.06
C PHE A 678 10.57 -19.31 26.49
N GLU A 679 11.55 -20.15 26.15
CA GLU A 679 12.97 -19.85 26.36
C GLU A 679 13.43 -18.65 25.52
N ASP A 680 13.01 -18.52 24.26
CA ASP A 680 13.32 -17.34 23.42
C ASP A 680 12.62 -16.05 23.89
N LEU A 681 11.33 -16.13 24.27
CA LEU A 681 10.58 -14.99 24.79
C LEU A 681 11.11 -14.51 26.15
N ARG A 682 11.48 -15.45 27.03
CA ARG A 682 12.15 -15.16 28.30
C ARG A 682 13.50 -14.47 28.04
N ARG A 683 14.32 -15.03 27.16
CA ARG A 683 15.63 -14.48 26.78
C ARG A 683 15.52 -13.07 26.19
N LYS A 684 14.52 -12.81 25.33
CA LYS A 684 14.25 -11.46 24.78
C LYS A 684 13.81 -10.46 25.86
N SER A 685 12.94 -10.89 26.78
CA SER A 685 12.48 -10.08 27.92
C SER A 685 13.64 -9.76 28.87
N GLU A 686 14.50 -10.73 29.14
CA GLU A 686 15.73 -10.53 29.92
C GLU A 686 16.70 -9.58 29.22
N GLN A 687 16.90 -9.70 27.90
CA GLN A 687 17.75 -8.78 27.12
C GLN A 687 17.23 -7.34 27.09
N ALA A 688 15.91 -7.13 27.03
CA ALA A 688 15.32 -5.79 27.11
C ALA A 688 15.57 -5.15 28.49
N LEU A 689 15.34 -5.91 29.56
CA LEU A 689 15.64 -5.47 30.93
C LEU A 689 17.15 -5.25 31.14
N GLU A 690 18.02 -6.12 30.64
CA GLU A 690 19.48 -5.94 30.70
C GLU A 690 19.94 -4.70 29.94
N SER A 691 19.29 -4.36 28.81
CA SER A 691 19.58 -3.14 28.05
C SER A 691 19.17 -1.88 28.81
N PHE A 692 17.99 -1.87 29.44
CA PHE A 692 17.55 -0.78 30.33
C PHE A 692 18.46 -0.64 31.56
N VAL A 693 18.86 -1.76 32.16
CA VAL A 693 19.80 -1.80 33.29
C VAL A 693 21.14 -1.18 32.86
N ALA A 694 21.69 -1.61 31.72
CA ALA A 694 22.99 -1.13 31.22
C ALA A 694 22.98 0.36 30.87
N SER A 695 21.90 0.88 30.26
CA SER A 695 21.76 2.32 29.99
C SER A 695 21.60 3.14 31.28
N SER A 696 20.94 2.59 32.30
CA SER A 696 20.73 3.24 33.59
C SER A 696 21.95 3.19 34.52
N THR A 697 22.99 2.42 34.20
CA THR A 697 24.19 2.26 35.04
C THR A 697 25.52 2.39 34.29
N SER A 698 25.57 3.15 33.19
CA SER A 698 26.78 3.31 32.35
C SER A 698 28.02 3.79 33.11
N ASP A 699 27.80 4.56 34.18
CA ASP A 699 28.84 5.25 34.95
C ASP A 699 29.15 4.55 36.29
N MET A 700 28.63 3.33 36.51
CA MET A 700 28.75 2.56 37.75
C MET A 700 29.77 1.43 37.65
N THR A 701 30.52 1.19 38.72
CA THR A 701 31.47 0.06 38.82
C THR A 701 30.86 -1.23 39.37
N ASP A 702 29.75 -1.15 40.11
CA ASP A 702 29.08 -2.29 40.74
C ASP A 702 27.78 -2.64 39.99
N LYS A 703 27.48 -3.95 39.90
CA LYS A 703 26.27 -4.44 39.22
C LYS A 703 25.02 -4.10 40.04
N PRO A 704 23.98 -3.47 39.45
CA PRO A 704 22.77 -3.09 40.18
C PRO A 704 21.97 -4.29 40.68
N LEU A 705 21.26 -4.09 41.78
CA LEU A 705 20.30 -5.06 42.32
C LEU A 705 18.96 -4.92 41.58
N VAL A 706 18.30 -6.03 41.26
CA VAL A 706 17.02 -6.04 40.53
C VAL A 706 15.93 -6.70 41.39
N ALA A 707 14.93 -5.92 41.76
CA ALA A 707 13.74 -6.32 42.49
C ALA A 707 12.64 -6.79 41.53
N ARG A 708 12.60 -8.10 41.21
CA ARG A 708 11.66 -8.72 40.24
C ARG A 708 10.27 -9.07 40.78
N GLU A 709 9.94 -8.63 42.00
CA GLU A 709 8.58 -8.74 42.60
C GLU A 709 8.13 -7.34 43.06
N GLY A 710 8.44 -6.34 42.24
CA GLY A 710 8.13 -4.92 42.44
C GLY A 710 8.43 -4.40 43.85
N THR A 711 7.50 -3.59 44.35
CA THR A 711 7.58 -2.85 45.63
C THR A 711 7.88 -3.74 46.84
N VAL A 712 7.42 -5.00 46.86
CA VAL A 712 7.68 -5.94 47.95
C VAL A 712 9.14 -6.41 47.94
N ALA A 713 9.70 -6.72 46.78
CA ALA A 713 11.13 -7.03 46.64
C ALA A 713 12.00 -5.79 46.90
N ALA A 714 11.60 -4.62 46.40
CA ALA A 714 12.31 -3.35 46.62
C ALA A 714 12.42 -3.04 48.12
N ALA A 715 11.34 -3.20 48.88
CA ALA A 715 11.31 -2.95 50.33
C ALA A 715 12.27 -3.86 51.14
N LYS A 716 12.53 -5.08 50.65
CA LYS A 716 13.51 -6.03 51.22
C LYS A 716 14.94 -5.68 50.80
N LEU A 717 15.15 -5.40 49.50
CA LEU A 717 16.48 -5.19 48.90
C LEU A 717 17.08 -3.82 49.21
N ARG A 718 16.28 -2.76 49.40
CA ARG A 718 16.75 -1.38 49.69
C ARG A 718 17.71 -1.24 50.87
N ARG A 719 17.73 -2.21 51.80
CA ARG A 719 18.67 -2.26 52.94
C ARG A 719 20.05 -2.82 52.59
N GLN A 720 20.17 -3.52 51.46
CA GLN A 720 21.40 -4.15 50.97
C GLN A 720 22.15 -3.23 50.00
N VAL A 721 21.42 -2.35 49.31
CA VAL A 721 21.96 -1.29 48.46
C VAL A 721 22.76 -0.30 49.32
N LYS A 722 24.00 0.01 48.94
CA LYS A 722 24.85 1.03 49.58
C LYS A 722 24.68 2.40 48.92
N CYS A 723 24.99 3.47 49.64
CA CYS A 723 25.02 4.81 49.05
C CYS A 723 25.92 4.84 47.78
N GLY A 724 25.35 5.29 46.66
CA GLY A 724 25.96 5.28 45.33
C GLY A 724 25.42 4.20 44.39
N GLU A 725 25.01 3.04 44.91
CA GLU A 725 24.53 1.90 44.11
C GLU A 725 23.09 2.09 43.59
N VAL A 726 22.72 1.34 42.55
CA VAL A 726 21.41 1.40 41.89
C VAL A 726 20.57 0.14 42.17
N LEU A 727 19.28 0.36 42.46
CA LEU A 727 18.23 -0.64 42.61
C LEU A 727 17.22 -0.45 41.46
N VAL A 728 17.00 -1.50 40.68
CA VAL A 728 15.99 -1.52 39.61
C VAL A 728 14.75 -2.28 40.09
N VAL A 729 13.55 -1.75 39.88
CA VAL A 729 12.28 -2.31 40.35
C VAL A 729 11.40 -2.73 39.17
N VAL A 730 10.93 -3.98 39.19
CA VAL A 730 10.15 -4.63 38.13
C VAL A 730 9.05 -5.51 38.75
N PRO A 731 7.76 -5.30 38.48
CA PRO A 731 7.18 -4.06 37.97
C PRO A 731 7.28 -2.93 39.01
N SER A 732 7.31 -1.68 38.56
CA SER A 732 7.22 -0.48 39.37
C SER A 732 5.78 0.01 39.41
N ASP A 733 5.30 0.41 40.58
CA ASP A 733 3.94 0.89 40.82
C ASP A 733 3.94 2.26 41.55
N GLU A 734 2.75 2.83 41.78
CA GLU A 734 2.57 4.08 42.53
C GLU A 734 3.07 4.02 43.99
N ALA A 735 3.26 2.83 44.55
CA ALA A 735 3.80 2.62 45.90
C ALA A 735 5.34 2.47 45.91
N THR A 736 5.98 2.32 44.75
CA THR A 736 7.45 2.22 44.62
C THR A 736 8.16 3.48 45.13
N PRO A 737 7.73 4.72 44.81
CA PRO A 737 8.29 5.94 45.39
C PRO A 737 8.25 5.94 46.92
N ALA A 738 7.11 5.61 47.54
CA ALA A 738 6.97 5.59 49.00
C ALA A 738 7.88 4.57 49.71
N VAL A 739 8.41 3.57 48.99
CA VAL A 739 9.41 2.62 49.50
C VAL A 739 10.85 3.15 49.38
N LEU A 740 11.10 4.17 48.56
CA LEU A 740 12.45 4.60 48.15
C LEU A 740 12.76 6.10 48.39
N GLU A 741 11.76 6.99 48.43
CA GLU A 741 11.87 8.47 48.43
C GLU A 741 12.90 9.08 49.40
N ASP A 742 12.96 8.64 50.66
CA ASP A 742 13.82 9.26 51.68
C ASP A 742 15.34 9.05 51.45
N LYS A 743 15.70 8.03 50.65
CA LYS A 743 17.07 7.52 50.55
C LYS A 743 17.54 7.27 49.12
N PHE A 744 16.66 7.37 48.14
CA PHE A 744 16.95 7.06 46.74
C PHE A 744 16.44 8.16 45.81
N GLU A 745 17.10 8.29 44.67
CA GLU A 745 16.81 9.23 43.58
C GLU A 745 16.44 8.41 42.33
N LEU A 746 15.35 8.76 41.65
CA LEU A 746 14.96 8.12 40.39
C LEU A 746 15.90 8.57 39.26
N LEU A 747 16.53 7.60 38.58
CA LEU A 747 17.41 7.85 37.44
C LEU A 747 16.69 7.73 36.09
N ALA A 748 15.85 6.70 35.94
CA ALA A 748 15.23 6.36 34.67
C ALA A 748 13.94 5.55 34.89
N THR A 749 13.02 5.69 33.94
CA THR A 749 11.77 4.92 33.83
C THR A 749 11.62 4.43 32.39
N ALA A 750 11.21 3.19 32.19
CA ALA A 750 10.84 2.66 30.87
C ALA A 750 9.81 1.54 31.00
N GLU A 751 9.01 1.32 29.96
CA GLU A 751 8.26 0.07 29.79
C GLU A 751 9.20 -1.01 29.24
N VAL A 752 9.22 -2.19 29.86
CA VAL A 752 9.95 -3.36 29.31
C VAL A 752 9.03 -4.59 29.25
N PRO A 753 9.23 -5.48 28.25
CA PRO A 753 8.53 -6.76 28.21
C PRO A 753 8.98 -7.65 29.39
N VAL A 754 8.02 -8.15 30.17
CA VAL A 754 8.22 -9.11 31.25
C VAL A 754 7.51 -10.42 30.91
N PHE A 755 8.30 -11.46 30.71
CA PHE A 755 7.81 -12.81 30.47
C PHE A 755 7.36 -13.48 31.77
N THR A 756 6.10 -13.93 31.81
CA THR A 756 5.52 -14.74 32.88
C THR A 756 5.02 -16.06 32.30
N GLN A 757 5.50 -17.20 32.81
CA GLN A 757 5.01 -18.52 32.42
C GLN A 757 3.94 -18.98 33.41
N GLU A 758 2.74 -19.27 32.91
CA GLU A 758 1.59 -19.66 33.72
C GLU A 758 1.40 -21.19 33.75
N SER A 759 1.76 -21.88 32.66
CA SER A 759 1.72 -23.34 32.58
C SER A 759 2.80 -23.91 31.64
N ALA A 760 2.76 -25.22 31.36
CA ALA A 760 3.67 -25.85 30.40
C ALA A 760 3.37 -25.45 28.93
N THR A 761 2.18 -24.90 28.68
CA THR A 761 1.69 -24.52 27.33
C THR A 761 1.21 -23.07 27.25
N GLU A 762 1.16 -22.34 28.37
CA GLU A 762 0.72 -20.94 28.41
C GLU A 762 1.78 -20.05 29.09
N ALA A 763 2.07 -18.94 28.44
CA ALA A 763 2.88 -17.85 28.96
C ALA A 763 2.39 -16.54 28.37
N ARG A 764 2.64 -15.44 29.09
CA ARG A 764 2.35 -14.08 28.66
C ARG A 764 3.61 -13.23 28.68
N VAL A 765 3.65 -12.21 27.83
CA VAL A 765 4.59 -11.11 27.93
C VAL A 765 3.75 -9.85 28.14
N THR A 766 3.92 -9.20 29.28
CA THR A 766 3.27 -7.92 29.59
C THR A 766 4.30 -6.80 29.46
N ALA A 767 3.87 -5.63 29.00
CA ALA A 767 4.64 -4.40 29.20
C ALA A 767 4.48 -4.03 30.68
N GLU A 768 5.59 -3.88 31.39
CA GLU A 768 5.61 -3.48 32.78
C GLU A 768 6.53 -2.27 32.94
N THR A 769 6.08 -1.29 33.72
CA THR A 769 6.89 -0.14 34.09
C THR A 769 8.09 -0.61 34.92
N VAL A 770 9.27 -0.13 34.56
CA VAL A 770 10.53 -0.40 35.26
C VAL A 770 11.17 0.92 35.64
N THR A 771 11.64 1.00 36.88
CA THR A 771 12.30 2.19 37.41
C THR A 771 13.67 1.86 37.98
N ALA A 772 14.66 2.70 37.69
CA ALA A 772 16.02 2.60 38.23
C ALA A 772 16.27 3.69 39.28
N TRP A 773 16.66 3.30 40.49
CA TRP A 773 16.78 4.19 41.65
C TRP A 773 18.19 4.14 42.25
N LYS A 774 18.88 5.28 42.33
CA LYS A 774 20.20 5.39 42.96
C LYS A 774 20.06 5.70 44.44
N LYS A 775 20.71 4.96 45.32
CA LYS A 775 20.74 5.30 46.75
C LYS A 775 21.64 6.51 46.99
N ILE A 776 21.10 7.56 47.59
CA ILE A 776 21.80 8.83 47.86
C ILE A 776 22.14 9.05 49.34
N ARG A 777 21.54 8.27 50.25
CA ARG A 777 21.77 8.32 51.71
C ARG A 777 21.59 6.93 52.33
N ASP A 778 22.36 6.58 53.35
CA ASP A 778 22.32 5.24 53.98
C ASP A 778 21.15 5.00 54.95
#